data_AF-A0A329ZKF7-F1
#
_entry.id   AF-A0A329ZKF7-F1
#
_cell.length_a   1.000
_cell.length_b   1.000
_cell.length_c   1.000
_cell.angle_alpha   90.00
_cell.angle_beta   90.00
_cell.angle_gamma   90.00
#
_symmetry.space_group_name_H-M   'P 1'
#
loop_
_entity.id
_entity.type
_entity.pdbx_description
1 polymer ?
#
loop_
_entity_poly.entity_id
_entity_poly.type
_entity_poly.pdbx_seq_one_letter_code
_entity_poly.pdbx_strand_id
1 'polypeptide(L)'
;MNQISKITLSAVCATFLLSNANANANNTPANEIANNVVRLDKAKEENPTIDGTGIVVGIIDGPFNLKNPIIKDQAYTDPINNKIESSYFSGLNNASDMRHGTSVTSIIVGDGKNYTQKETGSGSYIGQNASLKGVAYKSKFYGIAYNNPGATYNSNNLESDIQKLADAGVKVINFSAVNHNKLGFALLNRKIDDGVEYMDNTRENYLSQQEYQKMLKRASWDYYTKTYGLKDFATIQQSVQKNGMLLVTGSGNDGFVAPRTSSSMAAYDESYRELLVVGGLNSAQITISEDDKKWKVTGITQNKVQSIINNYKTGSTSNGTKVTISDTEKGKKDFAKRVVDQVVAQQGIYYASNLFKGTSLYSIVAPAQNVAVANGAYQYVSKETERDQIITQNSGTSFATPYASGVAALVQQKYSFLTGAQLADVLLSTANSDVELPDMLVLSSNNGTAYTVVYVDNQNNNDVPKKKENGSIDTEQVKNDLMKKLGLKYNKAIKPIEGFNNLNEGDLADYIVKNLLKSKKDAAETHTASLDEYAVVKLSKEEIIGQGILDANKALNGLARLDINRMNKEDIQSYTTIKEHSGTELNNNQTETKTYGFYTIDTKGYDGTNAFTNDIEERKWDNKYHIDEAINSLKDIQDKEKLQAGLIKTGEGTLTFKDNTLKYSGPTIAKGGTLKLENVTVQSSALYADGGTIQIVASQATSANNEAKNTGTKAQKNIYARNGGVVDIASNATLLEGNVYALNGGIVGGKGTITQNLQNDSGVVYAGFTPDTTSLKDSKEQQTLEIQGKYTQDNQGKLVIGFIKGKDGNTMHTDMKATNYDIKGGTLELLPVYDENGQRIQSGDKLKLNLAFLKNNANNANNANNANFSNIEVADTRTLRITFDKNTQIISAELKADVLKTQNMSQSM
;
A
#
# COMPACT_ATOMS: atom_id res chain seq x y z
N MET A 1 49.37 -23.16 45.01
CA MET A 1 47.94 -23.03 45.34
C MET A 1 47.42 -21.76 44.70
N ASN A 2 46.47 -21.86 43.77
CA ASN A 2 45.30 -20.98 43.71
C ASN A 2 44.34 -21.47 42.62
N GLN A 3 43.06 -21.35 42.95
CA GLN A 3 41.97 -22.19 42.50
C GLN A 3 41.47 -21.87 41.09
N ILE A 4 41.00 -22.94 40.45
CA ILE A 4 40.30 -22.99 39.17
C ILE A 4 38.81 -22.65 39.41
N SER A 5 38.29 -21.64 38.71
CA SER A 5 36.85 -21.46 38.48
C SER A 5 36.52 -21.71 37.01
N LYS A 6 35.54 -22.60 36.80
CA LYS A 6 35.02 -23.02 35.50
C LYS A 6 34.11 -21.92 34.93
N ILE A 7 34.36 -21.48 33.70
CA ILE A 7 33.39 -20.76 32.86
C ILE A 7 32.96 -21.71 31.75
N THR A 8 31.68 -22.03 31.74
CA THR A 8 30.99 -22.82 30.73
C THR A 8 30.77 -21.94 29.50
N LEU A 9 31.36 -22.33 28.37
CA LEU A 9 31.27 -21.65 27.08
C LEU A 9 29.92 -22.01 26.43
N SER A 10 28.97 -21.09 26.35
CA SER A 10 27.77 -21.24 25.52
C SER A 10 28.06 -20.74 24.11
N ALA A 11 27.80 -21.60 23.12
CA ALA A 11 27.95 -21.30 21.71
C ALA A 11 26.80 -20.39 21.24
N VAL A 12 27.11 -19.13 20.99
CA VAL A 12 26.35 -18.24 20.10
C VAL A 12 27.34 -17.79 19.03
N CYS A 13 27.30 -18.46 17.87
CA CYS A 13 28.09 -18.04 16.72
C CYS A 13 27.36 -16.88 16.05
N ALA A 14 27.61 -15.67 16.54
CA ALA A 14 27.44 -14.45 15.78
C ALA A 14 28.48 -14.45 14.65
N THR A 15 28.02 -14.39 13.41
CA THR A 15 28.84 -13.98 12.27
C THR A 15 28.23 -12.72 11.66
N PHE A 16 28.25 -11.64 12.44
CA PHE A 16 28.38 -10.30 11.86
C PHE A 16 29.86 -10.13 11.51
N LEU A 17 30.20 -10.38 10.24
CA LEU A 17 31.47 -9.93 9.68
C LEU A 17 31.19 -8.78 8.71
N LEU A 18 31.53 -7.59 9.18
CA LEU A 18 31.88 -6.43 8.37
C LEU A 18 32.77 -6.86 7.19
N SER A 19 32.35 -6.55 5.97
CA SER A 19 33.28 -6.37 4.85
C SER A 19 33.12 -4.97 4.29
N ASN A 20 34.13 -4.17 4.61
CA ASN A 20 34.45 -2.88 4.03
C ASN A 20 34.46 -2.89 2.49
N ALA A 21 34.23 -1.69 1.95
CA ALA A 21 34.89 -1.08 0.79
C ALA A 21 35.67 -2.01 -0.17
N ASN A 22 35.30 -1.92 -1.45
CA ASN A 22 35.75 -2.69 -2.61
C ASN A 22 35.00 -4.00 -2.86
N ALA A 23 33.68 -3.90 -3.03
CA ALA A 23 32.95 -4.90 -3.81
C ALA A 23 33.47 -4.87 -5.26
N ASN A 24 34.04 -5.99 -5.71
CA ASN A 24 34.16 -6.29 -7.13
C ASN A 24 32.75 -6.23 -7.74
N ALA A 25 32.44 -5.13 -8.43
CA ALA A 25 31.13 -4.80 -8.99
C ALA A 25 30.62 -5.73 -10.12
N ASN A 26 31.26 -6.89 -10.32
CA ASN A 26 31.02 -7.75 -11.48
C ASN A 26 30.25 -9.06 -11.17
N ASN A 27 29.93 -9.38 -9.90
CA ASN A 27 29.33 -10.68 -9.54
C ASN A 27 28.07 -10.64 -8.66
N THR A 28 27.58 -9.48 -8.21
CA THR A 28 26.29 -9.38 -7.50
C THR A 28 25.15 -9.44 -8.53
N PRO A 29 24.20 -10.39 -8.46
CA PRO A 29 23.09 -10.44 -9.41
C PRO A 29 22.33 -9.11 -9.39
N ALA A 30 22.09 -8.51 -10.55
CA ALA A 30 21.57 -7.16 -10.68
C ALA A 30 20.23 -6.91 -9.94
N ASN A 31 19.44 -7.97 -9.75
CA ASN A 31 18.18 -7.92 -9.02
C ASN A 31 18.35 -7.83 -7.50
N GLU A 32 19.48 -8.19 -6.93
CA GLU A 32 19.73 -8.07 -5.47
C GLU A 32 19.71 -6.60 -5.04
N ILE A 33 20.37 -5.73 -5.79
CA ILE A 33 20.35 -4.28 -5.56
C ILE A 33 18.92 -3.74 -5.72
N ALA A 34 18.21 -4.15 -6.77
CA ALA A 34 16.83 -3.73 -7.01
C ALA A 34 15.88 -4.20 -5.89
N ASN A 35 16.03 -5.44 -5.42
CA ASN A 35 15.24 -6.03 -4.33
C ASN A 35 15.50 -5.31 -3.00
N ASN A 36 16.75 -4.95 -2.72
CA ASN A 36 17.11 -4.20 -1.53
C ASN A 36 16.48 -2.80 -1.52
N VAL A 37 16.53 -2.08 -2.65
CA VAL A 37 15.90 -0.75 -2.80
C VAL A 37 14.42 -0.77 -2.47
N VAL A 38 13.70 -1.84 -2.84
CA VAL A 38 12.27 -1.99 -2.52
C VAL A 38 12.00 -2.79 -1.24
N ARG A 39 13.05 -3.06 -0.45
CA ARG A 39 13.03 -3.82 0.81
C ARG A 39 12.36 -5.18 0.73
N LEU A 40 12.49 -5.85 -0.42
CA LEU A 40 11.87 -7.15 -0.65
C LEU A 40 12.45 -8.24 0.27
N ASP A 41 13.74 -8.16 0.57
CA ASP A 41 14.40 -9.17 1.41
C ASP A 41 13.86 -9.11 2.85
N LYS A 42 13.75 -7.90 3.40
CA LYS A 42 13.11 -7.66 4.70
C LYS A 42 11.65 -8.07 4.71
N ALA A 43 10.92 -7.78 3.64
CA ALA A 43 9.52 -8.20 3.49
C ALA A 43 9.39 -9.73 3.58
N LYS A 44 10.29 -10.47 2.91
CA LYS A 44 10.32 -11.94 2.91
C LYS A 44 10.82 -12.53 4.22
N GLU A 45 11.74 -11.87 4.91
CA GLU A 45 12.21 -12.26 6.24
C GLU A 45 11.08 -12.19 7.27
N GLU A 46 10.34 -11.08 7.30
CA GLU A 46 9.23 -10.87 8.24
C GLU A 46 7.96 -11.65 7.84
N ASN A 47 7.85 -12.08 6.57
CA ASN A 47 6.67 -12.77 6.04
C ASN A 47 7.08 -13.99 5.17
N PRO A 48 7.72 -15.02 5.75
CA PRO A 48 8.34 -16.11 4.98
C PRO A 48 7.36 -16.98 4.20
N THR A 49 6.07 -16.94 4.55
CA THR A 49 4.99 -17.67 3.87
C THR A 49 4.28 -16.84 2.78
N ILE A 50 4.60 -15.54 2.68
CA ILE A 50 4.02 -14.63 1.69
C ILE A 50 4.97 -14.55 0.50
N ASP A 51 4.73 -15.41 -0.49
CA ASP A 51 5.60 -15.63 -1.66
C ASP A 51 4.85 -15.69 -3.00
N GLY A 52 3.55 -15.40 -2.99
CA GLY A 52 2.66 -15.45 -4.15
C GLY A 52 1.89 -16.76 -4.29
N THR A 53 2.03 -17.71 -3.37
CA THR A 53 1.29 -18.98 -3.42
C THR A 53 -0.21 -18.74 -3.53
N GLY A 54 -0.84 -19.40 -4.51
CA GLY A 54 -2.29 -19.31 -4.74
C GLY A 54 -2.75 -18.05 -5.48
N ILE A 55 -1.83 -17.17 -5.87
CA ILE A 55 -2.14 -15.94 -6.62
C ILE A 55 -1.89 -16.14 -8.12
N VAL A 56 -2.79 -15.61 -8.94
CA VAL A 56 -2.64 -15.47 -10.40
C VAL A 56 -2.53 -14.00 -10.74
N VAL A 57 -1.46 -13.61 -11.42
CA VAL A 57 -1.24 -12.24 -11.90
C VAL A 57 -1.59 -12.16 -13.39
N GLY A 58 -2.42 -11.21 -13.78
CA GLY A 58 -2.71 -10.92 -15.17
C GLY A 58 -1.56 -10.15 -15.79
N ILE A 59 -1.12 -10.52 -16.99
CA ILE A 59 -0.06 -9.80 -17.70
C ILE A 59 -0.52 -9.51 -19.12
N ILE A 60 -0.59 -8.22 -19.47
CA ILE A 60 -0.95 -7.78 -20.81
C ILE A 60 0.31 -7.13 -21.41
N ASP A 61 0.93 -7.81 -22.37
CA ASP A 61 2.23 -7.42 -22.94
C ASP A 61 2.42 -8.01 -24.36
N GLY A 62 3.66 -8.08 -24.85
CA GLY A 62 4.05 -8.94 -25.97
C GLY A 62 4.13 -10.42 -25.57
N PRO A 63 4.62 -11.29 -26.46
CA PRO A 63 4.59 -12.74 -26.25
C PRO A 63 5.37 -13.30 -25.06
N PHE A 64 4.91 -14.48 -24.61
CA PHE A 64 5.41 -15.24 -23.47
C PHE A 64 6.06 -16.54 -23.94
N ASN A 65 7.38 -16.60 -23.93
CA ASN A 65 8.14 -17.74 -24.38
C ASN A 65 8.16 -18.84 -23.29
N LEU A 66 7.18 -19.75 -23.38
CA LEU A 66 7.07 -20.92 -22.50
C LEU A 66 8.13 -22.00 -22.75
N LYS A 67 9.07 -21.83 -23.69
CA LYS A 67 10.28 -22.68 -23.77
C LYS A 67 11.33 -22.27 -22.74
N ASN A 68 11.29 -21.02 -22.24
CA ASN A 68 12.22 -20.57 -21.22
C ASN A 68 11.86 -21.22 -19.87
N PRO A 69 12.77 -22.00 -19.25
CA PRO A 69 12.46 -22.77 -18.05
C PRO A 69 12.07 -21.92 -16.83
N ILE A 70 12.42 -20.64 -16.81
CA ILE A 70 12.12 -19.72 -15.71
C ILE A 70 10.61 -19.45 -15.59
N ILE A 71 9.91 -19.38 -16.73
CA ILE A 71 8.47 -19.05 -16.76
C ILE A 71 7.59 -20.19 -17.27
N LYS A 72 8.17 -21.26 -17.85
CA LYS A 72 7.40 -22.37 -18.45
C LYS A 72 6.36 -22.97 -17.49
N ASP A 73 6.75 -23.18 -16.23
CA ASP A 73 5.92 -23.84 -15.23
C ASP A 73 5.07 -22.82 -14.45
N GLN A 74 5.16 -21.54 -14.78
CA GLN A 74 4.49 -20.44 -14.08
C GLN A 74 3.24 -19.94 -14.79
N ALA A 75 2.99 -20.38 -16.03
CA ALA A 75 1.73 -20.10 -16.70
C ALA A 75 0.58 -20.79 -15.95
N TYR A 76 -0.51 -20.05 -15.70
CA TYR A 76 -1.75 -20.58 -15.15
C TYR A 76 -2.46 -21.47 -16.18
N THR A 77 -2.46 -21.01 -17.42
CA THR A 77 -2.97 -21.68 -18.62
C THR A 77 -2.25 -21.10 -19.84
N ASP A 78 -2.54 -21.62 -21.03
CA ASP A 78 -1.99 -21.09 -22.28
C ASP A 78 -2.31 -19.60 -22.45
N PRO A 79 -1.30 -18.72 -22.62
CA PRO A 79 -1.55 -17.29 -22.78
C PRO A 79 -2.33 -16.98 -24.06
N ILE A 80 -3.25 -16.02 -23.97
CA ILE A 80 -4.12 -15.61 -25.07
C ILE A 80 -3.28 -14.94 -26.16
N ASN A 81 -3.55 -15.28 -27.42
CA ASN A 81 -2.87 -14.73 -28.60
C ASN A 81 -1.34 -14.98 -28.64
N ASN A 82 -0.82 -16.03 -28.01
CA ASN A 82 0.62 -16.22 -27.80
C ASN A 82 1.35 -17.01 -28.91
N LYS A 83 1.15 -16.63 -30.18
CA LYS A 83 1.85 -17.25 -31.31
C LYS A 83 3.28 -16.73 -31.41
N ILE A 84 4.28 -17.63 -31.38
CA ILE A 84 5.72 -17.28 -31.46
C ILE A 84 6.40 -18.11 -32.56
N GLU A 85 7.09 -17.46 -33.50
CA GLU A 85 7.90 -18.11 -34.54
C GLU A 85 9.31 -17.50 -34.61
N SER A 86 10.31 -18.30 -34.99
CA SER A 86 11.71 -17.88 -35.04
C SER A 86 11.98 -16.72 -36.02
N SER A 87 11.20 -16.62 -37.09
CA SER A 87 11.30 -15.56 -38.12
C SER A 87 11.09 -14.15 -37.54
N TYR A 88 10.32 -14.01 -36.46
CA TYR A 88 10.04 -12.71 -35.84
C TYR A 88 11.21 -12.18 -35.01
N PHE A 89 12.18 -13.01 -34.66
CA PHE A 89 13.38 -12.59 -33.93
C PHE A 89 14.52 -12.09 -34.84
N SER A 90 14.44 -12.34 -36.15
CA SER A 90 15.47 -11.92 -37.12
C SER A 90 15.38 -10.47 -37.61
N GLY A 91 14.28 -9.75 -37.33
CA GLY A 91 14.08 -8.35 -37.75
C GLY A 91 14.29 -7.33 -36.61
N LEU A 92 14.86 -6.16 -36.93
CA LEU A 92 15.19 -5.11 -35.95
C LEU A 92 13.98 -4.57 -35.16
N ASN A 93 12.78 -4.54 -35.77
CA ASN A 93 11.60 -3.90 -35.16
C ASN A 93 10.70 -4.88 -34.39
N ASN A 94 10.65 -6.17 -34.75
CA ASN A 94 9.75 -7.15 -34.13
C ASN A 94 10.40 -7.92 -32.97
N ALA A 95 11.73 -7.97 -32.92
CA ALA A 95 12.46 -8.79 -31.97
C ALA A 95 12.38 -8.27 -30.52
N SER A 96 12.21 -6.96 -30.33
CA SER A 96 12.02 -6.36 -29.00
C SER A 96 10.67 -6.78 -28.40
N ASP A 97 9.59 -6.58 -29.16
CA ASP A 97 8.23 -6.95 -28.74
C ASP A 97 8.10 -8.45 -28.48
N MET A 98 8.75 -9.31 -29.27
CA MET A 98 8.81 -10.76 -29.01
C MET A 98 9.47 -11.14 -27.69
N ARG A 99 10.42 -10.33 -27.19
CA ARG A 99 11.19 -10.65 -25.98
C ARG A 99 10.57 -10.05 -24.72
N HIS A 100 9.76 -9.01 -24.88
CA HIS A 100 9.38 -8.11 -23.80
C HIS A 100 8.46 -8.78 -22.77
N GLY A 101 7.39 -9.44 -23.20
CA GLY A 101 6.43 -10.07 -22.29
C GLY A 101 7.04 -11.14 -21.39
N THR A 102 7.95 -11.95 -21.95
CA THR A 102 8.74 -12.92 -21.18
C THR A 102 9.62 -12.25 -20.12
N SER A 103 10.29 -11.16 -20.50
CA SER A 103 11.19 -10.41 -19.63
C SER A 103 10.42 -9.81 -18.43
N VAL A 104 9.32 -9.11 -18.71
CA VAL A 104 8.42 -8.52 -17.69
C VAL A 104 7.89 -9.58 -16.74
N THR A 105 7.37 -10.69 -17.29
CA THR A 105 6.78 -11.79 -16.49
C THR A 105 7.77 -12.35 -15.48
N SER A 106 9.04 -12.50 -15.87
CA SER A 106 10.05 -13.09 -15.01
C SER A 106 10.40 -12.27 -13.76
N ILE A 107 10.18 -10.95 -13.78
CA ILE A 107 10.36 -10.10 -12.59
C ILE A 107 9.28 -10.40 -11.55
N ILE A 108 8.07 -10.75 -11.98
CA ILE A 108 6.96 -11.10 -11.08
C ILE A 108 7.10 -12.53 -10.59
N VAL A 109 7.18 -13.50 -11.52
CA VAL A 109 6.99 -14.93 -11.22
C VAL A 109 8.20 -15.81 -11.52
N GLY A 110 9.37 -15.25 -11.79
CA GLY A 110 10.58 -16.02 -12.08
C GLY A 110 10.85 -17.08 -11.00
N ASP A 111 11.06 -18.33 -11.40
CA ASP A 111 10.96 -19.49 -10.51
C ASP A 111 12.05 -19.61 -9.43
N GLY A 112 13.08 -18.77 -9.49
CA GLY A 112 14.17 -18.73 -8.49
C GLY A 112 15.10 -19.94 -8.51
N LYS A 113 15.02 -20.82 -9.53
CA LYS A 113 15.96 -21.93 -9.68
C LYS A 113 17.31 -21.42 -10.20
N ASN A 114 18.37 -22.19 -9.94
CA ASN A 114 19.70 -21.91 -10.48
C ASN A 114 19.80 -22.43 -11.92
N TYR A 115 20.34 -21.60 -12.81
CA TYR A 115 20.55 -21.94 -14.22
C TYR A 115 22.03 -21.84 -14.59
N THR A 116 22.55 -22.90 -15.22
CA THR A 116 23.91 -22.90 -15.77
C THR A 116 23.90 -22.15 -17.11
N GLN A 117 24.60 -21.02 -17.16
CA GLN A 117 24.89 -20.33 -18.42
C GLN A 117 26.10 -21.00 -19.10
N LYS A 118 26.03 -21.24 -20.41
CA LYS A 118 27.22 -21.62 -21.17
C LYS A 118 28.05 -20.36 -21.36
N GLU A 119 29.37 -20.44 -21.24
CA GLU A 119 30.25 -19.32 -21.59
C GLU A 119 30.06 -18.97 -23.07
N THR A 120 29.17 -18.02 -23.36
CA THR A 120 29.11 -17.40 -24.68
C THR A 120 30.09 -16.25 -24.64
N GLY A 121 31.01 -16.16 -25.62
CA GLY A 121 32.08 -15.16 -25.68
C GLY A 121 31.63 -13.71 -25.88
N SER A 122 30.44 -13.35 -25.40
CA SER A 122 29.70 -12.12 -25.70
C SER A 122 29.71 -11.07 -24.60
N GLY A 123 30.44 -11.31 -23.50
CA GLY A 123 30.67 -10.29 -22.46
C GLY A 123 29.47 -9.97 -21.57
N SER A 124 28.30 -10.59 -21.76
CA SER A 124 27.15 -10.48 -20.84
C SER A 124 27.25 -11.54 -19.76
N TYR A 125 28.23 -11.39 -18.85
CA TYR A 125 28.48 -12.35 -17.79
C TYR A 125 27.49 -12.10 -16.63
N ILE A 126 26.44 -12.91 -16.51
CA ILE A 126 25.77 -13.14 -15.23
C ILE A 126 26.38 -14.45 -14.74
N GLY A 127 27.04 -14.45 -13.58
CA GLY A 127 27.94 -15.54 -13.15
C GLY A 127 27.39 -16.97 -13.29
N GLN A 128 28.29 -17.96 -13.34
CA GLN A 128 27.91 -19.37 -13.37
C GLN A 128 26.98 -19.70 -12.18
N ASN A 129 25.81 -20.30 -12.46
CA ASN A 129 24.71 -20.56 -11.51
C ASN A 129 23.87 -19.34 -11.10
N ALA A 130 23.44 -18.54 -12.07
CA ALA A 130 22.50 -17.44 -11.84
C ALA A 130 21.09 -17.96 -11.52
N SER A 131 20.45 -17.41 -10.49
CA SER A 131 19.01 -17.58 -10.23
C SER A 131 18.24 -16.30 -10.55
N LEU A 132 17.03 -16.47 -11.08
CA LEU A 132 16.09 -15.37 -11.28
C LEU A 132 14.83 -15.63 -10.46
N LYS A 133 14.82 -15.11 -9.23
CA LYS A 133 13.69 -15.20 -8.32
C LYS A 133 12.82 -13.95 -8.46
N GLY A 134 11.60 -14.14 -8.94
CA GLY A 134 10.61 -13.08 -9.04
C GLY A 134 10.20 -12.52 -7.67
N VAL A 135 9.54 -11.36 -7.69
CA VAL A 135 9.01 -10.72 -6.49
C VAL A 135 8.03 -11.66 -5.78
N ALA A 136 7.06 -12.19 -6.54
CA ALA A 136 6.05 -13.14 -6.09
C ALA A 136 6.24 -14.50 -6.81
N TYR A 137 7.43 -15.08 -6.63
CA TYR A 137 7.95 -16.22 -7.40
C TYR A 137 7.12 -17.52 -7.38
N LYS A 138 6.16 -17.67 -6.45
CA LYS A 138 5.20 -18.79 -6.44
C LYS A 138 3.84 -18.47 -7.06
N SER A 139 3.61 -17.23 -7.47
CA SER A 139 2.40 -16.88 -8.23
C SER A 139 2.43 -17.54 -9.61
N LYS A 140 1.25 -17.77 -10.17
CA LYS A 140 1.09 -18.05 -11.61
C LYS A 140 0.81 -16.76 -12.37
N PHE A 141 0.98 -16.80 -13.69
CA PHE A 141 0.56 -15.71 -14.56
C PHE A 141 -0.47 -16.18 -15.60
N TYR A 142 -1.41 -15.30 -15.95
CA TYR A 142 -2.30 -15.49 -17.09
C TYR A 142 -2.09 -14.33 -18.07
N GLY A 143 -1.45 -14.63 -19.19
CA GLY A 143 -0.98 -13.65 -20.15
C GLY A 143 -1.96 -13.36 -21.29
N ILE A 144 -2.05 -12.11 -21.71
CA ILE A 144 -2.62 -11.67 -22.99
C ILE A 144 -1.48 -11.08 -23.81
N ALA A 145 -1.08 -11.77 -24.88
CA ALA A 145 -0.05 -11.29 -25.80
C ALA A 145 -0.66 -10.25 -26.76
N TYR A 146 -1.00 -9.09 -26.20
CA TYR A 146 -1.63 -7.96 -26.85
C TYR A 146 -0.74 -7.34 -27.94
N ASN A 147 0.54 -7.11 -27.63
CA ASN A 147 1.54 -6.60 -28.58
C ASN A 147 2.29 -7.75 -29.27
N ASN A 148 1.58 -8.65 -29.96
CA ASN A 148 2.19 -9.78 -30.65
C ASN A 148 2.39 -9.54 -32.16
N PRO A 149 3.61 -9.20 -32.62
CA PRO A 149 3.97 -9.20 -34.04
C PRO A 149 3.69 -10.49 -34.83
N GLY A 150 3.65 -11.64 -34.15
CA GLY A 150 3.37 -12.96 -34.75
C GLY A 150 1.88 -13.26 -34.96
N ALA A 151 0.99 -12.56 -34.26
CA ALA A 151 -0.46 -12.68 -34.41
C ALA A 151 -1.13 -11.38 -33.93
N THR A 152 -1.75 -10.64 -34.87
CA THR A 152 -2.47 -9.42 -34.54
C THR A 152 -3.60 -9.70 -33.55
N TYR A 153 -3.58 -9.02 -32.40
CA TYR A 153 -4.61 -9.17 -31.37
C TYR A 153 -5.93 -8.49 -31.81
N ASN A 154 -7.07 -9.17 -31.69
CA ASN A 154 -8.36 -8.56 -31.97
C ASN A 154 -8.87 -7.80 -30.73
N SER A 155 -8.71 -6.48 -30.70
CA SER A 155 -9.10 -5.67 -29.55
C SER A 155 -10.58 -5.64 -29.21
N ASN A 156 -11.46 -6.07 -30.13
CA ASN A 156 -12.88 -6.28 -29.81
C ASN A 156 -13.09 -7.37 -28.76
N ASN A 157 -12.11 -8.26 -28.55
CA ASN A 157 -12.17 -9.31 -27.54
C ASN A 157 -11.67 -8.86 -26.17
N LEU A 158 -11.11 -7.64 -26.04
CA LEU A 158 -10.36 -7.20 -24.86
C LEU A 158 -11.18 -7.26 -23.57
N GLU A 159 -12.42 -6.76 -23.57
CA GLU A 159 -13.31 -6.87 -22.40
C GLU A 159 -13.53 -8.34 -22.01
N SER A 160 -13.82 -9.21 -23.00
CA SER A 160 -14.08 -10.63 -22.75
C SER A 160 -12.83 -11.38 -22.29
N ASP A 161 -11.65 -11.02 -22.77
CA ASP A 161 -10.40 -11.65 -22.37
C ASP A 161 -9.96 -11.18 -20.98
N ILE A 162 -10.20 -9.91 -20.61
CA ILE A 162 -10.03 -9.42 -19.24
C ILE A 162 -11.02 -10.10 -18.30
N GLN A 163 -12.25 -10.35 -18.75
CA GLN A 163 -13.21 -11.14 -17.97
C GLN A 163 -12.69 -12.55 -17.70
N LYS A 164 -12.05 -13.22 -18.68
CA LYS A 164 -11.38 -14.52 -18.44
C LYS A 164 -10.27 -14.43 -17.39
N LEU A 165 -9.52 -13.33 -17.33
CA LEU A 165 -8.54 -13.11 -16.26
C LEU A 165 -9.25 -13.01 -14.91
N ALA A 166 -10.31 -12.21 -14.82
CA ALA A 166 -11.09 -12.04 -13.59
C ALA A 166 -11.72 -13.37 -13.11
N ASP A 167 -12.28 -14.16 -14.03
CA ASP A 167 -12.85 -15.48 -13.76
C ASP A 167 -11.80 -16.48 -13.28
N ALA A 168 -10.54 -16.31 -13.69
CA ALA A 168 -9.38 -17.06 -13.19
C ALA A 168 -8.88 -16.56 -11.81
N GLY A 169 -9.56 -15.60 -11.19
CA GLY A 169 -9.22 -15.05 -9.88
C GLY A 169 -8.13 -13.97 -9.90
N VAL A 170 -7.78 -13.44 -11.07
CA VAL A 170 -6.82 -12.32 -11.18
C VAL A 170 -7.37 -11.10 -10.44
N LYS A 171 -6.53 -10.48 -9.61
CA LYS A 171 -6.81 -9.17 -8.98
C LYS A 171 -5.76 -8.11 -9.27
N VAL A 172 -4.63 -8.48 -9.86
CA VAL A 172 -3.56 -7.56 -10.25
C VAL A 172 -3.25 -7.79 -11.72
N ILE A 173 -3.36 -6.74 -12.52
CA ILE A 173 -2.96 -6.73 -13.92
C ILE A 173 -1.72 -5.85 -14.07
N ASN A 174 -0.63 -6.46 -14.52
CA ASN A 174 0.53 -5.74 -15.01
C ASN A 174 0.32 -5.41 -16.48
N PHE A 175 0.34 -4.12 -16.82
CA PHE A 175 0.25 -3.64 -18.19
C PHE A 175 1.42 -2.70 -18.51
N SER A 176 2.48 -3.27 -19.09
CA SER A 176 3.74 -2.58 -19.38
C SER A 176 3.89 -2.16 -20.84
N ALA A 177 2.80 -2.21 -21.61
CA ALA A 177 2.72 -1.71 -22.97
C ALA A 177 2.26 -0.25 -22.98
N VAL A 178 3.14 0.69 -23.27
CA VAL A 178 2.75 2.08 -23.53
C VAL A 178 2.45 2.27 -25.02
N ASN A 179 1.38 2.96 -25.37
CA ASN A 179 1.09 3.25 -26.77
C ASN A 179 2.20 4.16 -27.33
N HIS A 180 2.94 3.65 -28.32
CA HIS A 180 4.14 4.29 -28.85
C HIS A 180 3.85 5.47 -29.81
N ASN A 181 2.59 5.81 -30.13
CA ASN A 181 2.32 6.81 -31.16
C ASN A 181 1.22 7.83 -30.83
N LYS A 182 1.57 9.12 -31.04
CA LYS A 182 0.73 10.33 -31.22
C LYS A 182 -0.28 10.77 -30.15
N LEU A 183 -0.53 10.00 -29.10
CA LEU A 183 -1.48 10.40 -28.04
C LEU A 183 -0.94 11.43 -27.06
N GLY A 184 0.36 11.74 -27.13
CA GLY A 184 1.01 12.82 -26.37
C GLY A 184 0.95 12.68 -24.85
N PHE A 185 0.89 13.83 -24.19
CA PHE A 185 0.92 14.11 -22.76
C PHE A 185 -0.22 15.07 -22.44
N ALA A 186 -1.39 14.53 -22.11
CA ALA A 186 -2.60 15.33 -21.86
C ALA A 186 -2.40 16.37 -20.75
N LEU A 187 -1.64 16.00 -19.71
CA LEU A 187 -1.34 16.90 -18.60
C LEU A 187 -0.36 18.03 -18.92
N LEU A 188 0.18 18.05 -20.12
CA LEU A 188 0.96 19.16 -20.66
C LEU A 188 0.27 19.80 -21.86
N ASN A 189 -0.86 19.25 -22.32
CA ASN A 189 -1.45 19.55 -23.62
C ASN A 189 -0.40 19.52 -24.76
N ARG A 190 0.46 18.48 -24.79
CA ARG A 190 1.54 18.38 -25.81
C ARG A 190 1.69 16.98 -26.39
N LYS A 191 2.19 16.89 -27.62
CA LYS A 191 2.67 15.65 -28.26
C LYS A 191 4.07 15.86 -28.86
N ILE A 192 4.81 14.77 -29.04
CA ILE A 192 6.17 14.79 -29.63
C ILE A 192 6.07 14.58 -31.14
N ASP A 193 6.80 15.41 -31.87
CA ASP A 193 7.19 15.26 -33.27
C ASP A 193 8.69 15.66 -33.38
N ASP A 194 9.25 16.17 -34.49
CA ASP A 194 10.54 16.93 -34.52
C ASP A 194 10.56 18.21 -33.60
N GLY A 195 10.05 18.13 -32.37
CA GLY A 195 9.82 19.15 -31.33
C GLY A 195 8.53 18.86 -30.54
N VAL A 196 8.04 19.80 -29.71
CA VAL A 196 6.69 19.70 -29.08
C VAL A 196 5.64 20.51 -29.84
N GLU A 197 4.42 19.97 -29.92
CA GLU A 197 3.22 20.59 -30.52
C GLU A 197 2.02 20.46 -29.57
N TYR A 198 1.05 21.39 -29.67
CA TYR A 198 -0.22 21.31 -28.97
C TYR A 198 -1.08 20.12 -29.42
N MET A 199 -1.86 19.57 -28.49
CA MET A 199 -2.93 18.62 -28.81
C MET A 199 -4.29 19.31 -28.97
N ASP A 200 -4.52 20.38 -28.21
CA ASP A 200 -5.59 21.36 -28.36
C ASP A 200 -5.01 22.77 -28.51
N ASN A 201 -5.59 23.57 -29.40
CA ASN A 201 -5.12 24.92 -29.75
C ASN A 201 -5.40 25.96 -28.66
N THR A 202 -6.11 25.58 -27.59
CA THR A 202 -6.23 26.38 -26.37
C THR A 202 -4.86 26.43 -25.70
N ARG A 203 -4.32 27.62 -25.38
CA ARG A 203 -2.98 27.78 -24.76
C ARG A 203 -2.94 27.32 -23.29
N GLU A 204 -3.76 26.33 -22.94
CA GLU A 204 -3.86 25.77 -21.60
C GLU A 204 -2.75 24.76 -21.33
N ASN A 205 -2.39 24.65 -20.05
CA ASN A 205 -1.37 23.71 -19.57
C ASN A 205 -1.86 22.25 -19.57
N TYR A 206 -3.17 22.04 -19.62
CA TYR A 206 -3.80 20.72 -19.62
C TYR A 206 -4.73 20.63 -20.82
N LEU A 207 -4.88 19.44 -21.39
CA LEU A 207 -5.94 19.19 -22.36
C LEU A 207 -7.29 19.32 -21.64
N SER A 208 -8.28 19.99 -22.23
CA SER A 208 -9.62 20.09 -21.62
C SER A 208 -10.26 18.69 -21.44
N GLN A 209 -11.14 18.56 -20.45
CA GLN A 209 -11.82 17.29 -20.19
C GLN A 209 -12.61 16.82 -21.41
N GLN A 210 -13.23 17.76 -22.13
CA GLN A 210 -14.04 17.46 -23.32
C GLN A 210 -13.17 16.89 -24.45
N GLU A 211 -11.99 17.48 -24.71
CA GLU A 211 -11.05 16.97 -25.70
C GLU A 211 -10.46 15.62 -25.27
N TYR A 212 -10.16 15.45 -23.99
CA TYR A 212 -9.72 14.16 -23.45
C TYR A 212 -10.75 13.05 -23.71
N GLN A 213 -12.03 13.32 -23.44
CA GLN A 213 -13.12 12.38 -23.73
C GLN A 213 -13.29 12.08 -25.22
N LYS A 214 -13.08 13.06 -26.10
CA LYS A 214 -13.05 12.82 -27.56
C LYS A 214 -11.88 11.91 -27.93
N MET A 215 -10.71 12.08 -27.30
CA MET A 215 -9.55 11.22 -27.52
C MET A 215 -9.77 9.77 -27.05
N LEU A 216 -10.44 9.55 -25.90
CA LEU A 216 -10.81 8.20 -25.45
C LEU A 216 -11.76 7.48 -26.44
N LYS A 217 -12.67 8.23 -27.08
CA LYS A 217 -13.67 7.69 -28.02
C LYS A 217 -13.15 7.50 -29.43
N ARG A 218 -12.05 8.14 -29.82
CA ARG A 218 -11.43 7.96 -31.14
C ARG A 218 -10.91 6.53 -31.29
N ALA A 219 -11.74 5.67 -31.88
CA ALA A 219 -11.31 4.41 -32.45
C ALA A 219 -10.57 4.71 -33.75
N SER A 220 -9.25 4.90 -33.70
CA SER A 220 -8.47 5.00 -34.92
C SER A 220 -7.36 3.97 -34.91
N TRP A 221 -7.50 2.97 -35.78
CA TRP A 221 -6.37 2.24 -36.34
C TRP A 221 -5.40 3.26 -36.96
N ASP A 222 -4.23 3.47 -36.35
CA ASP A 222 -3.17 4.21 -37.02
C ASP A 222 -2.44 3.26 -37.99
N TYR A 223 -2.73 3.44 -39.27
CA TYR A 223 -2.24 2.62 -40.38
C TYR A 223 -0.70 2.55 -40.46
N TYR A 224 0.01 3.59 -40.01
CA TYR A 224 1.48 3.64 -40.11
C TYR A 224 2.19 2.96 -38.95
N THR A 225 1.50 2.77 -37.82
CA THR A 225 2.11 2.32 -36.56
C THR A 225 1.54 1.00 -36.08
N LYS A 226 0.47 0.51 -36.72
CA LYS A 226 -0.24 -0.72 -36.35
C LYS A 226 -0.62 -0.75 -34.86
N THR A 227 -0.85 0.42 -34.24
CA THR A 227 -1.09 0.54 -32.80
C THR A 227 -2.56 0.87 -32.50
N TYR A 228 -3.11 0.24 -31.47
CA TYR A 228 -4.47 0.46 -30.98
C TYR A 228 -4.56 1.67 -30.02
N GLY A 229 -5.62 2.48 -30.13
CA GLY A 229 -5.75 3.80 -29.50
C GLY A 229 -6.11 3.82 -28.00
N LEU A 230 -6.36 5.03 -27.45
CA LEU A 230 -6.82 5.22 -26.05
C LEU A 230 -8.12 4.49 -25.69
N LYS A 231 -8.91 4.11 -26.70
CA LYS A 231 -10.13 3.31 -26.51
C LYS A 231 -9.84 1.98 -25.83
N ASP A 232 -8.75 1.32 -26.19
CA ASP A 232 -8.41 0.01 -25.64
C ASP A 232 -7.95 0.14 -24.18
N PHE A 233 -7.19 1.20 -23.87
CA PHE A 233 -6.85 1.56 -22.49
C PHE A 233 -8.08 1.88 -21.66
N ALA A 234 -9.02 2.65 -22.20
CA ALA A 234 -10.30 2.90 -21.54
C ALA A 234 -11.08 1.61 -21.30
N THR A 235 -11.07 0.69 -22.26
CA THR A 235 -11.71 -0.63 -22.14
C THR A 235 -11.04 -1.46 -21.04
N ILE A 236 -9.71 -1.46 -20.97
CA ILE A 236 -8.95 -2.13 -19.89
C ILE A 236 -9.34 -1.54 -18.55
N GLN A 237 -9.23 -0.22 -18.38
CA GLN A 237 -9.51 0.47 -17.13
C GLN A 237 -10.94 0.22 -16.63
N GLN A 238 -11.93 0.32 -17.53
CA GLN A 238 -13.33 0.06 -17.19
C GLN A 238 -13.57 -1.40 -16.82
N SER A 239 -12.93 -2.35 -17.53
CA SER A 239 -13.04 -3.78 -17.22
C SER A 239 -12.36 -4.12 -15.88
N VAL A 240 -11.24 -3.47 -15.57
CA VAL A 240 -10.51 -3.58 -14.30
C VAL A 240 -11.36 -3.08 -13.14
N GLN A 241 -11.93 -1.88 -13.28
CA GLN A 241 -12.81 -1.27 -12.28
C GLN A 241 -14.06 -2.13 -12.04
N LYS A 242 -14.73 -2.57 -13.11
CA LYS A 242 -15.90 -3.48 -13.04
C LYS A 242 -15.63 -4.76 -12.26
N ASN A 243 -14.42 -5.31 -12.37
CA ASN A 243 -14.02 -6.56 -11.72
C ASN A 243 -13.28 -6.34 -10.38
N GLY A 244 -13.11 -5.08 -9.95
CA GLY A 244 -12.38 -4.70 -8.74
C GLY A 244 -10.92 -5.18 -8.75
N MET A 245 -10.26 -5.13 -9.90
CA MET A 245 -8.84 -5.47 -10.10
C MET A 245 -7.96 -4.21 -10.01
N LEU A 246 -6.67 -4.37 -9.75
CA LEU A 246 -5.66 -3.31 -9.81
C LEU A 246 -5.02 -3.31 -11.22
N LEU A 247 -4.92 -2.13 -11.85
CA LEU A 247 -4.13 -1.95 -13.08
C LEU A 247 -2.83 -1.21 -12.75
N VAL A 248 -1.71 -1.90 -12.95
CA VAL A 248 -0.38 -1.31 -12.79
C VAL A 248 0.20 -1.02 -14.19
N THR A 249 0.57 0.22 -14.46
CA THR A 249 1.12 0.66 -15.75
C THR A 249 2.40 1.47 -15.61
N GLY A 250 3.24 1.48 -16.64
CA GLY A 250 4.40 2.37 -16.71
C GLY A 250 4.00 3.83 -16.98
N SER A 251 4.80 4.79 -16.52
CA SER A 251 4.62 6.21 -16.86
C SER A 251 5.04 6.53 -18.32
N GLY A 252 5.91 5.68 -18.90
CA GLY A 252 6.47 5.82 -20.24
C GLY A 252 7.97 6.14 -20.23
N ASN A 253 8.61 5.98 -21.39
CA ASN A 253 10.08 5.97 -21.55
C ASN A 253 10.58 7.14 -22.41
N ASP A 254 9.93 8.31 -22.32
CA ASP A 254 10.16 9.45 -23.22
C ASP A 254 10.98 10.57 -22.59
N GLY A 255 11.25 10.51 -21.27
CA GLY A 255 11.96 11.54 -20.52
C GLY A 255 11.17 12.83 -20.34
N PHE A 256 9.84 12.76 -20.26
CA PHE A 256 8.98 13.92 -20.05
C PHE A 256 8.63 14.14 -18.57
N VAL A 257 8.19 15.35 -18.23
CA VAL A 257 7.85 15.72 -16.85
C VAL A 257 6.47 15.21 -16.40
N ALA A 258 5.67 14.70 -17.33
CA ALA A 258 4.34 14.14 -17.09
C ALA A 258 4.23 12.77 -17.78
N PRO A 259 3.34 11.87 -17.32
CA PRO A 259 3.18 10.58 -17.94
C PRO A 259 2.41 10.68 -19.26
N ARG A 260 2.48 9.60 -20.06
CA ARG A 260 1.68 9.49 -21.29
C ARG A 260 0.19 9.58 -20.97
N THR A 261 -0.60 10.04 -21.94
CA THR A 261 -2.06 10.26 -21.84
C THR A 261 -2.84 9.07 -21.27
N SER A 262 -2.45 7.84 -21.57
CA SER A 262 -3.05 6.63 -20.99
C SER A 262 -2.85 6.50 -19.48
N SER A 263 -1.69 6.92 -18.99
CA SER A 263 -1.33 6.89 -17.57
C SER A 263 -1.76 8.17 -16.84
N SER A 264 -2.47 9.07 -17.52
CA SER A 264 -3.07 10.28 -16.94
C SER A 264 -4.58 10.15 -16.69
N MET A 265 -5.20 9.00 -17.02
CA MET A 265 -6.66 8.83 -16.99
C MET A 265 -7.29 9.20 -15.65
N ALA A 266 -6.67 8.81 -14.54
CA ALA A 266 -7.19 9.07 -13.20
C ALA A 266 -7.14 10.55 -12.77
N ALA A 267 -6.35 11.38 -13.46
CA ALA A 267 -6.38 12.83 -13.25
C ALA A 267 -7.61 13.47 -13.94
N TYR A 268 -8.12 12.86 -15.01
CA TYR A 268 -9.29 13.35 -15.75
C TYR A 268 -10.61 12.76 -15.25
N ASP A 269 -10.57 11.54 -14.73
CA ASP A 269 -11.70 10.82 -14.17
C ASP A 269 -11.26 10.11 -12.88
N GLU A 270 -11.56 10.74 -11.74
CA GLU A 270 -11.10 10.31 -10.42
C GLU A 270 -11.80 9.02 -9.93
N SER A 271 -12.78 8.50 -10.69
CA SER A 271 -13.35 7.18 -10.41
C SER A 271 -12.34 6.04 -10.63
N TYR A 272 -11.27 6.27 -11.41
CA TYR A 272 -10.25 5.27 -11.74
C TYR A 272 -9.19 5.06 -10.64
N ARG A 273 -9.65 4.77 -9.42
CA ARG A 273 -8.79 4.54 -8.24
C ARG A 273 -7.93 3.28 -8.35
N GLU A 274 -8.31 2.33 -9.19
CA GLU A 274 -7.58 1.10 -9.48
C GLU A 274 -6.30 1.30 -10.30
N LEU A 275 -6.03 2.53 -10.79
CA LEU A 275 -4.83 2.81 -11.57
C LEU A 275 -3.62 3.11 -10.65
N LEU A 276 -2.54 2.39 -10.88
CA LEU A 276 -1.21 2.65 -10.32
C LEU A 276 -0.20 2.90 -11.45
N VAL A 277 0.39 4.09 -11.46
CA VAL A 277 1.39 4.49 -12.45
C VAL A 277 2.79 4.35 -11.86
N VAL A 278 3.70 3.73 -12.61
CA VAL A 278 5.04 3.39 -12.12
C VAL A 278 6.11 4.04 -12.99
N GLY A 279 6.91 4.91 -12.39
CA GLY A 279 8.12 5.47 -12.97
C GLY A 279 9.36 4.66 -12.61
N GLY A 280 10.48 4.96 -13.26
CA GLY A 280 11.69 4.15 -13.17
C GLY A 280 12.79 4.72 -12.28
N LEU A 281 13.51 3.82 -11.62
CA LEU A 281 14.74 4.10 -10.88
C LEU A 281 15.95 3.37 -11.46
N ASN A 282 17.11 3.97 -11.26
CA ASN A 282 18.39 3.27 -11.29
C ASN A 282 18.76 2.81 -9.88
N SER A 283 18.47 1.56 -9.54
CA SER A 283 18.68 1.03 -8.19
C SER A 283 20.13 1.10 -7.72
N ALA A 284 21.10 1.02 -8.64
CA ALA A 284 22.53 1.15 -8.31
C ALA A 284 22.93 2.55 -7.81
N GLN A 285 22.01 3.52 -7.89
CA GLN A 285 22.23 4.91 -7.53
C GLN A 285 21.35 5.37 -6.37
N ILE A 286 20.76 4.41 -5.68
CA ILE A 286 20.01 4.62 -4.46
C ILE A 286 20.87 4.16 -3.29
N THR A 287 21.02 5.02 -2.29
CA THR A 287 21.65 4.65 -1.02
C THR A 287 20.60 4.66 0.08
N ILE A 288 20.65 3.65 0.93
CA ILE A 288 19.78 3.52 2.10
C ILE A 288 20.65 3.81 3.32
N SER A 289 20.19 4.66 4.24
CA SER A 289 20.89 4.92 5.50
C SER A 289 20.99 3.66 6.36
N GLU A 290 21.97 3.61 7.28
CA GLU A 290 22.17 2.44 8.16
C GLU A 290 20.97 2.16 9.07
N ASP A 291 20.23 3.19 9.46
CA ASP A 291 18.98 3.07 10.22
C ASP A 291 17.77 2.72 9.36
N ASP A 292 17.98 2.56 8.06
CA ASP A 292 17.02 1.99 7.13
C ASP A 292 15.76 2.86 6.97
N LYS A 293 15.87 4.17 7.31
CA LYS A 293 14.76 5.14 7.28
C LYS A 293 14.84 6.10 6.10
N LYS A 294 16.04 6.49 5.69
CA LYS A 294 16.24 7.52 4.67
C LYS A 294 16.83 6.94 3.40
N TRP A 295 16.20 7.27 2.30
CA TRP A 295 16.73 6.98 0.98
C TRP A 295 17.34 8.21 0.38
N LYS A 296 18.48 8.03 -0.29
CA LYS A 296 19.13 9.08 -1.06
C LYS A 296 19.20 8.66 -2.52
N VAL A 297 18.53 9.43 -3.37
CA VAL A 297 18.67 9.33 -4.82
C VAL A 297 19.91 10.10 -5.21
N THR A 298 20.91 9.39 -5.74
CA THR A 298 22.16 10.03 -6.16
C THR A 298 21.98 10.71 -7.51
N GLY A 299 22.35 12.00 -7.60
CA GLY A 299 22.44 12.71 -8.88
C GLY A 299 23.66 12.30 -9.72
N ILE A 300 23.95 13.07 -10.75
CA ILE A 300 25.19 12.93 -11.52
C ILE A 300 26.35 13.44 -10.65
N THR A 301 27.45 12.69 -10.59
CA THR A 301 28.64 13.06 -9.81
C THR A 301 29.88 13.17 -10.69
N GLN A 302 30.80 14.06 -10.31
CA GLN A 302 32.05 14.31 -11.04
C GLN A 302 32.87 13.04 -11.28
N ASN A 303 32.99 12.19 -10.25
CA ASN A 303 33.77 10.95 -10.35
C ASN A 303 33.24 10.01 -11.45
N LYS A 304 31.91 9.91 -11.60
CA LYS A 304 31.30 9.08 -12.65
C LYS A 304 31.49 9.67 -14.03
N VAL A 305 31.31 10.98 -14.18
CA VAL A 305 31.58 11.70 -15.43
C VAL A 305 33.03 11.45 -15.88
N GLN A 306 33.98 11.60 -14.96
CA GLN A 306 35.39 11.37 -15.25
C GLN A 306 35.70 9.91 -15.61
N SER A 307 35.06 8.95 -14.95
CA SER A 307 35.18 7.52 -15.27
C SER A 307 34.68 7.20 -16.68
N ILE A 308 33.49 7.70 -17.05
CA ILE A 308 32.93 7.53 -18.40
C ILE A 308 33.87 8.11 -19.45
N ILE A 309 34.33 9.35 -19.26
CA ILE A 309 35.27 10.00 -20.18
C ILE A 309 36.53 9.17 -20.34
N ASN A 310 37.10 8.65 -19.24
CA ASN A 310 38.33 7.86 -19.27
C ASN A 310 38.18 6.53 -20.03
N ASN A 311 37.03 5.86 -19.94
CA ASN A 311 36.75 4.63 -20.69
C ASN A 311 36.82 4.86 -22.20
N TYR A 312 36.35 6.02 -22.68
CA TYR A 312 36.52 6.41 -24.08
C TYR A 312 37.98 6.71 -24.44
N LYS A 313 38.79 7.26 -23.51
CA LYS A 313 40.21 7.55 -23.76
C LYS A 313 41.05 6.29 -23.97
N THR A 314 40.77 5.23 -23.23
CA THR A 314 41.55 3.98 -23.25
C THR A 314 41.07 3.01 -24.34
N GLY A 315 40.09 3.40 -25.16
CA GLY A 315 39.48 2.52 -26.16
C GLY A 315 38.69 1.34 -25.58
N SER A 316 38.40 1.37 -24.28
CA SER A 316 37.69 0.32 -23.56
C SER A 316 36.19 0.64 -23.53
N THR A 317 35.46 0.22 -24.57
CA THR A 317 34.01 0.04 -24.47
C THR A 317 33.71 -1.38 -24.01
N SER A 318 32.51 -1.63 -23.47
CA SER A 318 32.04 -2.95 -23.01
C SER A 318 32.20 -4.07 -24.06
N ASN A 319 32.32 -3.71 -25.34
CA ASN A 319 32.45 -4.64 -26.47
C ASN A 319 33.84 -4.63 -27.12
N GLY A 320 34.87 -4.05 -26.49
CA GLY A 320 36.24 -4.01 -27.02
C GLY A 320 36.39 -3.27 -28.36
N THR A 321 35.35 -2.57 -28.82
CA THR A 321 35.37 -1.85 -30.09
C THR A 321 36.04 -0.50 -29.88
N LYS A 322 37.19 -0.27 -30.54
CA LYS A 322 37.79 1.06 -30.64
C LYS A 322 36.79 1.99 -31.33
N VAL A 323 36.22 2.94 -30.60
CA VAL A 323 35.39 3.98 -31.19
C VAL A 323 36.33 4.96 -31.89
N THR A 324 36.38 4.93 -33.22
CA THR A 324 37.05 5.97 -34.01
C THR A 324 36.18 7.22 -33.97
N ILE A 325 36.64 8.26 -33.30
CA ILE A 325 35.94 9.54 -33.23
C ILE A 325 36.61 10.48 -34.25
N SER A 326 35.85 11.07 -35.17
CA SER A 326 36.40 12.02 -36.14
C SER A 326 36.53 13.42 -35.53
N ASP A 327 37.63 14.14 -35.78
CA ASP A 327 37.84 15.53 -35.33
C ASP A 327 36.90 16.56 -36.00
N THR A 328 36.00 16.12 -36.88
CA THR A 328 34.97 16.97 -37.49
C THR A 328 33.97 17.49 -36.45
N GLU A 329 33.32 18.62 -36.73
CA GLU A 329 32.24 19.15 -35.87
C GLU A 329 31.13 18.11 -35.59
N LYS A 330 30.78 17.31 -36.61
CA LYS A 330 29.85 16.19 -36.48
C LYS A 330 30.37 15.13 -35.52
N GLY A 331 31.63 14.72 -35.64
CA GLY A 331 32.22 13.72 -34.73
C GLY A 331 32.33 14.20 -33.29
N LYS A 332 32.59 15.49 -33.08
CA LYS A 332 32.55 16.13 -31.75
C LYS A 332 31.13 16.09 -31.15
N LYS A 333 30.11 16.40 -31.96
CA LYS A 333 28.70 16.32 -31.55
C LYS A 333 28.29 14.89 -31.19
N ASP A 334 28.65 13.92 -32.03
CA ASP A 334 28.34 12.50 -31.82
C ASP A 334 29.02 11.95 -30.56
N PHE A 335 30.25 12.38 -30.28
CA PHE A 335 30.96 12.04 -29.05
C PHE A 335 30.29 12.65 -27.81
N ALA A 336 30.00 13.96 -27.84
CA ALA A 336 29.33 14.64 -26.73
C ALA A 336 27.98 13.97 -26.42
N LYS A 337 27.19 13.62 -27.45
CA LYS A 337 25.95 12.85 -27.28
C LYS A 337 26.18 11.54 -26.53
N ARG A 338 27.13 10.72 -26.99
CA ARG A 338 27.42 9.40 -26.39
C ARG A 338 27.85 9.51 -24.93
N VAL A 339 28.65 10.52 -24.60
CA VAL A 339 29.09 10.77 -23.22
C VAL A 339 27.91 11.26 -22.38
N VAL A 340 27.14 12.25 -22.85
CA VAL A 340 25.96 12.76 -22.14
C VAL A 340 24.95 11.66 -21.87
N ASP A 341 24.61 10.83 -22.86
CA ASP A 341 23.67 9.72 -22.71
C ASP A 341 24.12 8.72 -21.62
N GLN A 342 25.41 8.43 -21.54
CA GLN A 342 25.95 7.58 -20.45
C GLN A 342 25.93 8.30 -19.11
N VAL A 343 26.22 9.60 -19.06
CA VAL A 343 26.24 10.40 -17.83
C VAL A 343 24.84 10.51 -17.23
N VAL A 344 23.82 10.85 -18.02
CA VAL A 344 22.44 10.95 -17.52
C VAL A 344 21.90 9.60 -17.07
N ALA A 345 22.34 8.50 -17.68
CA ALA A 345 21.99 7.15 -17.26
C ALA A 345 22.55 6.75 -15.87
N GLN A 346 23.46 7.54 -15.30
CA GLN A 346 24.06 7.31 -13.97
C GLN A 346 23.37 8.06 -12.82
N GLN A 347 22.25 8.75 -13.08
CA GLN A 347 21.44 9.38 -12.04
C GLN A 347 20.44 8.36 -11.46
N GLY A 348 19.94 8.61 -10.25
CA GLY A 348 19.06 7.68 -9.54
C GLY A 348 17.63 7.59 -10.07
N ILE A 349 17.12 8.64 -10.70
CA ILE A 349 15.88 8.58 -11.47
C ILE A 349 16.20 8.09 -12.87
N TYR A 350 15.49 7.08 -13.38
CA TYR A 350 15.69 6.62 -14.74
C TYR A 350 15.50 7.78 -15.72
N TYR A 351 16.56 8.13 -16.44
CA TYR A 351 16.67 9.35 -17.23
C TYR A 351 15.65 9.47 -18.37
N ALA A 352 15.08 8.36 -18.84
CA ALA A 352 13.99 8.37 -19.81
C ALA A 352 12.62 8.07 -19.18
N SER A 353 12.54 7.90 -17.86
CA SER A 353 11.25 7.79 -17.18
C SER A 353 10.47 9.08 -17.37
N ASN A 354 9.21 8.95 -17.77
CA ASN A 354 8.29 10.05 -17.58
C ASN A 354 8.02 10.25 -16.08
N LEU A 355 7.95 11.51 -15.65
CA LEU A 355 7.64 11.91 -14.27
C LEU A 355 6.13 12.13 -14.10
N PHE A 356 5.69 12.68 -12.98
CA PHE A 356 4.30 12.62 -12.51
C PHE A 356 3.64 13.99 -12.32
N LYS A 357 4.06 15.01 -13.06
CA LYS A 357 3.33 16.28 -13.07
C LYS A 357 1.84 16.03 -13.37
N GLY A 358 0.97 16.50 -12.46
CA GLY A 358 -0.48 16.31 -12.52
C GLY A 358 -1.01 14.89 -12.22
N THR A 359 -0.15 13.93 -11.82
CA THR A 359 -0.54 12.51 -11.56
C THR A 359 0.12 11.90 -10.33
N SER A 360 0.83 12.70 -9.52
CA SER A 360 1.59 12.24 -8.37
C SER A 360 0.76 11.45 -7.35
N LEU A 361 -0.56 11.70 -7.26
CA LEU A 361 -1.49 10.99 -6.39
C LEU A 361 -1.68 9.49 -6.74
N TYR A 362 -1.41 9.11 -7.99
CA TYR A 362 -1.60 7.76 -8.53
C TYR A 362 -0.28 7.07 -8.83
N SER A 363 0.83 7.65 -8.41
CA SER A 363 2.15 7.32 -8.93
C SER A 363 3.14 6.89 -7.86
N ILE A 364 4.04 5.97 -8.21
CA ILE A 364 5.22 5.58 -7.42
C ILE A 364 6.40 5.35 -8.37
N VAL A 365 7.60 5.19 -7.82
CA VAL A 365 8.78 4.76 -8.59
C VAL A 365 9.31 3.41 -8.11
N ALA A 366 9.83 2.61 -9.04
CA ALA A 366 10.40 1.30 -8.76
C ALA A 366 11.62 1.00 -9.69
N PRO A 367 12.41 -0.04 -9.41
CA PRO A 367 13.59 -0.39 -10.22
C PRO A 367 13.29 -0.58 -11.70
N ALA A 368 14.00 0.15 -12.58
CA ALA A 368 13.79 0.13 -14.03
C ALA A 368 15.06 -0.12 -14.86
N GLN A 369 16.24 0.06 -14.28
CA GLN A 369 17.52 -0.07 -14.97
C GLN A 369 18.36 -1.20 -14.38
N ASN A 370 19.18 -1.84 -15.22
CA ASN A 370 20.11 -2.88 -14.82
C ASN A 370 19.40 -4.03 -14.07
N VAL A 371 18.36 -4.58 -14.68
CA VAL A 371 17.62 -5.73 -14.13
C VAL A 371 17.90 -6.98 -14.96
N ALA A 372 18.07 -8.10 -14.26
CA ALA A 372 18.16 -9.42 -14.87
C ALA A 372 16.75 -9.99 -15.09
N VAL A 373 16.53 -10.54 -16.29
CA VAL A 373 15.22 -11.05 -16.73
C VAL A 373 15.37 -12.36 -17.52
N ALA A 374 14.27 -13.10 -17.68
CA ALA A 374 14.24 -14.24 -18.56
C ALA A 374 14.37 -13.80 -20.04
N ASN A 375 15.25 -14.48 -20.78
CA ASN A 375 15.43 -14.23 -22.20
C ASN A 375 14.20 -14.71 -23.00
N GLY A 376 13.45 -13.77 -23.55
CA GLY A 376 12.28 -14.08 -24.39
C GLY A 376 12.61 -14.75 -25.72
N ALA A 377 13.87 -14.74 -26.18
CA ALA A 377 14.27 -15.42 -27.42
C ALA A 377 14.82 -16.83 -27.22
N TYR A 378 14.90 -17.30 -25.96
CA TYR A 378 15.43 -18.61 -25.62
C TYR A 378 14.86 -19.73 -26.52
N GLN A 379 15.74 -20.45 -27.21
CA GLN A 379 15.42 -21.54 -28.17
C GLN A 379 14.59 -21.15 -29.42
N TYR A 380 14.46 -19.86 -29.75
CA TYR A 380 13.87 -19.41 -31.02
C TYR A 380 14.89 -18.85 -32.02
N VAL A 381 16.15 -18.72 -31.61
CA VAL A 381 17.24 -18.15 -32.40
C VAL A 381 18.50 -18.98 -32.26
N SER A 382 19.27 -19.05 -33.35
CA SER A 382 20.47 -19.90 -33.44
C SER A 382 21.74 -19.23 -32.91
N LYS A 383 21.75 -17.89 -32.78
CA LYS A 383 22.89 -17.10 -32.29
C LYS A 383 23.23 -17.48 -30.84
N GLU A 384 24.52 -17.64 -30.55
CA GLU A 384 25.00 -18.09 -29.23
C GLU A 384 24.53 -17.19 -28.08
N THR A 385 24.59 -15.86 -28.24
CA THR A 385 24.18 -14.84 -27.24
C THR A 385 22.69 -14.84 -26.90
N GLU A 386 21.89 -15.62 -27.63
CA GLU A 386 20.45 -15.68 -27.46
C GLU A 386 19.98 -17.07 -26.99
N ARG A 387 20.94 -17.92 -26.60
CA ARG A 387 20.71 -19.22 -25.95
C ARG A 387 20.70 -19.15 -24.43
N ASP A 388 21.11 -18.04 -23.84
CA ASP A 388 21.11 -17.88 -22.38
C ASP A 388 19.68 -17.78 -21.85
N GLN A 389 19.40 -18.41 -20.72
CA GLN A 389 18.08 -18.40 -20.09
C GLN A 389 17.77 -17.03 -19.46
N ILE A 390 18.80 -16.34 -18.96
CA ILE A 390 18.73 -15.06 -18.28
C ILE A 390 19.60 -14.07 -19.06
N ILE A 391 19.08 -12.86 -19.26
CA ILE A 391 19.82 -11.73 -19.83
C ILE A 391 19.66 -10.52 -18.93
N THR A 392 20.61 -9.59 -19.00
CA THR A 392 20.45 -8.27 -18.39
C THR A 392 19.80 -7.35 -19.41
N GLN A 393 18.66 -6.75 -19.06
CA GLN A 393 18.01 -5.73 -19.89
C GLN A 393 18.49 -4.34 -19.50
N ASN A 394 18.56 -3.46 -20.49
CA ASN A 394 19.19 -2.15 -20.31
C ASN A 394 18.34 -1.20 -19.43
N SER A 395 17.08 -0.94 -19.79
CA SER A 395 16.20 -0.06 -18.99
C SER A 395 14.76 0.02 -19.50
N GLY A 396 13.82 0.44 -18.64
CA GLY A 396 12.45 0.83 -19.03
C GLY A 396 11.47 0.83 -17.85
N THR A 397 10.49 1.74 -17.86
CA THR A 397 9.39 1.76 -16.87
C THR A 397 8.57 0.45 -16.90
N SER A 398 8.55 -0.22 -18.05
CA SER A 398 8.02 -1.58 -18.22
C SER A 398 8.68 -2.64 -17.33
N PHE A 399 9.89 -2.39 -16.81
CA PHE A 399 10.55 -3.24 -15.82
C PHE A 399 10.31 -2.79 -14.38
N ALA A 400 9.85 -1.56 -14.16
CA ALA A 400 9.41 -1.07 -12.85
C ALA A 400 7.99 -1.52 -12.50
N THR A 401 7.08 -1.51 -13.47
CA THR A 401 5.69 -2.01 -13.34
C THR A 401 5.61 -3.42 -12.73
N PRO A 402 6.40 -4.42 -13.14
CA PRO A 402 6.32 -5.76 -12.56
C PRO A 402 6.84 -5.84 -11.11
N TYR A 403 7.71 -4.94 -10.65
CA TYR A 403 8.05 -4.87 -9.22
C TYR A 403 6.82 -4.49 -8.38
N ALA A 404 6.11 -3.43 -8.79
CA ALA A 404 4.88 -2.99 -8.11
C ALA A 404 3.77 -4.07 -8.20
N SER A 405 3.59 -4.69 -9.37
CA SER A 405 2.63 -5.77 -9.56
C SER A 405 2.94 -6.99 -8.69
N GLY A 406 4.22 -7.35 -8.58
CA GLY A 406 4.66 -8.44 -7.69
C GLY A 406 4.40 -8.12 -6.22
N VAL A 407 4.71 -6.91 -5.76
CA VAL A 407 4.39 -6.50 -4.37
C VAL A 407 2.89 -6.51 -4.13
N ALA A 408 2.09 -6.01 -5.08
CA ALA A 408 0.63 -6.07 -4.98
C ALA A 408 0.09 -7.52 -4.89
N ALA A 409 0.70 -8.47 -5.61
CA ALA A 409 0.35 -9.89 -5.50
C ALA A 409 0.67 -10.46 -4.10
N LEU A 410 1.79 -10.05 -3.49
CA LEU A 410 2.14 -10.44 -2.12
C LEU A 410 1.14 -9.84 -1.10
N VAL A 411 0.77 -8.57 -1.27
CA VAL A 411 -0.26 -7.91 -0.45
C VAL A 411 -1.61 -8.61 -0.61
N GLN A 412 -1.99 -8.98 -1.84
CA GLN A 412 -3.21 -9.73 -2.13
C GLN A 412 -3.22 -11.10 -1.43
N GLN A 413 -2.10 -11.83 -1.42
CA GLN A 413 -1.99 -13.09 -0.69
C GLN A 413 -2.25 -12.88 0.82
N LYS A 414 -1.66 -11.82 1.39
CA LYS A 414 -1.77 -11.53 2.83
C LYS A 414 -3.15 -10.98 3.22
N TYR A 415 -3.75 -10.15 2.38
CA TYR A 415 -5.01 -9.46 2.61
C TYR A 415 -5.98 -9.68 1.46
N SER A 416 -6.45 -10.93 1.32
CA SER A 416 -7.27 -11.41 0.19
C SER A 416 -8.61 -10.69 0.00
N PHE A 417 -9.10 -10.00 1.02
CA PHE A 417 -10.34 -9.23 0.97
C PHE A 417 -10.21 -7.87 0.26
N LEU A 418 -8.99 -7.35 0.10
CA LEU A 418 -8.76 -6.05 -0.53
C LEU A 418 -9.17 -6.04 -2.01
N THR A 419 -9.83 -4.97 -2.42
CA THR A 419 -10.14 -4.66 -3.82
C THR A 419 -8.92 -4.07 -4.54
N GLY A 420 -8.98 -3.99 -5.87
CA GLY A 420 -7.95 -3.35 -6.70
C GLY A 420 -7.59 -1.93 -6.27
N ALA A 421 -8.60 -1.08 -6.01
CA ALA A 421 -8.37 0.28 -5.51
C ALA A 421 -7.67 0.27 -4.15
N GLN A 422 -8.06 -0.63 -3.25
CA GLN A 422 -7.42 -0.74 -1.93
C GLN A 422 -5.99 -1.31 -2.00
N LEU A 423 -5.71 -2.21 -2.95
CA LEU A 423 -4.33 -2.64 -3.24
C LEU A 423 -3.48 -1.46 -3.72
N ALA A 424 -4.01 -0.62 -4.62
CA ALA A 424 -3.33 0.62 -5.03
C ALA A 424 -3.08 1.54 -3.83
N ASP A 425 -4.10 1.76 -2.98
CA ASP A 425 -4.00 2.64 -1.81
C ASP A 425 -2.99 2.12 -0.77
N VAL A 426 -2.87 0.80 -0.59
CA VAL A 426 -1.79 0.21 0.22
C VAL A 426 -0.44 0.60 -0.38
N LEU A 427 -0.16 0.27 -1.65
CA LEU A 427 1.13 0.57 -2.27
C LEU A 427 1.47 2.07 -2.26
N LEU A 428 0.49 2.94 -2.47
CA LEU A 428 0.64 4.40 -2.49
C LEU A 428 0.79 5.01 -1.10
N SER A 429 0.14 4.45 -0.08
CA SER A 429 0.29 4.92 1.31
C SER A 429 1.58 4.41 1.96
N THR A 430 2.09 3.27 1.50
CA THR A 430 3.30 2.64 2.04
C THR A 430 4.55 2.92 1.23
N ALA A 431 4.45 3.46 0.01
CA ALA A 431 5.61 3.99 -0.70
C ALA A 431 6.37 4.95 0.23
N ASN A 432 7.69 4.75 0.36
CA ASN A 432 8.45 5.57 1.30
C ASN A 432 8.86 6.88 0.62
N SER A 433 8.36 7.95 1.24
CA SER A 433 8.49 9.34 0.82
C SER A 433 9.63 10.05 1.54
N ASP A 434 10.33 9.44 2.50
CA ASP A 434 11.51 10.02 3.16
C ASP A 434 12.77 9.84 2.29
N VAL A 435 12.72 10.49 1.13
CA VAL A 435 13.73 10.45 0.08
C VAL A 435 14.43 11.80 -0.06
N GLU A 436 15.75 11.82 0.04
CA GLU A 436 16.59 12.94 -0.39
C GLU A 436 16.81 12.84 -1.90
N LEU A 437 16.31 13.83 -2.65
CA LEU A 437 16.51 13.97 -4.09
C LEU A 437 17.74 14.86 -4.38
N PRO A 438 18.43 14.68 -5.52
CA PRO A 438 19.46 15.62 -5.95
C PRO A 438 18.84 17.00 -6.25
N ASP A 439 19.66 18.06 -6.22
CA ASP A 439 19.20 19.42 -6.55
C ASP A 439 18.70 19.57 -8.00
N MET A 440 19.15 18.68 -8.90
CA MET A 440 18.89 18.75 -10.33
C MET A 440 18.89 17.36 -10.98
N LEU A 441 18.02 17.17 -11.97
CA LEU A 441 17.97 16.00 -12.84
C LEU A 441 18.06 16.42 -14.31
N VAL A 442 18.53 15.51 -15.16
CA VAL A 442 18.47 15.67 -16.62
C VAL A 442 17.72 14.48 -17.20
N LEU A 443 16.59 14.75 -17.84
CA LEU A 443 15.83 13.75 -18.58
C LEU A 443 16.24 13.76 -20.04
N SER A 444 16.19 12.60 -20.68
CA SER A 444 16.52 12.45 -22.09
C SER A 444 15.30 12.03 -22.90
N SER A 445 15.04 12.79 -23.95
CA SER A 445 13.88 12.66 -24.83
C SER A 445 14.29 12.42 -26.28
N ASN A 446 13.32 12.00 -27.08
CA ASN A 446 13.49 11.76 -28.52
C ASN A 446 14.73 10.90 -28.85
N ASN A 447 14.82 9.71 -28.23
CA ASN A 447 15.94 8.77 -28.39
C ASN A 447 17.33 9.38 -28.12
N GLY A 448 17.41 10.27 -27.13
CA GLY A 448 18.65 10.91 -26.71
C GLY A 448 19.08 12.10 -27.57
N THR A 449 18.15 12.73 -28.29
CA THR A 449 18.43 13.90 -29.12
C THR A 449 17.93 15.21 -28.52
N ALA A 450 17.09 15.13 -27.48
CA ALA A 450 16.60 16.27 -26.71
C ALA A 450 16.74 16.02 -25.20
N TYR A 451 16.83 17.09 -24.41
CA TYR A 451 16.94 17.00 -22.95
C TYR A 451 16.00 17.96 -22.22
N THR A 452 15.53 17.55 -21.05
CA THR A 452 14.84 18.42 -20.10
C THR A 452 15.65 18.51 -18.82
N VAL A 453 15.91 19.73 -18.35
CA VAL A 453 16.59 20.01 -17.08
C VAL A 453 15.54 20.27 -16.02
N VAL A 454 15.59 19.50 -14.94
CA VAL A 454 14.65 19.61 -13.82
C VAL A 454 15.40 20.17 -12.62
N TYR A 455 15.01 21.35 -12.17
CA TYR A 455 15.35 21.89 -10.87
C TYR A 455 14.41 21.26 -9.84
N VAL A 456 14.97 20.60 -8.84
CA VAL A 456 14.18 19.93 -7.80
C VAL A 456 13.81 20.93 -6.73
N ASP A 457 12.51 21.11 -6.48
CA ASP A 457 12.02 21.95 -5.41
C ASP A 457 12.40 21.33 -4.06
N ASN A 458 13.32 22.00 -3.37
CA ASN A 458 13.87 21.54 -2.12
C ASN A 458 14.20 22.75 -1.22
N GLN A 459 14.72 22.47 -0.03
CA GLN A 459 15.02 23.49 1.00
C GLN A 459 16.01 24.57 0.53
N ASN A 460 16.77 24.33 -0.55
CA ASN A 460 17.73 25.29 -1.11
C ASN A 460 17.08 26.30 -2.08
N ASN A 461 15.75 26.22 -2.27
CA ASN A 461 14.95 27.01 -3.22
C ASN A 461 15.63 27.12 -4.60
N ASN A 462 15.77 25.97 -5.26
CA ASN A 462 16.34 25.83 -6.59
C ASN A 462 15.35 26.37 -7.65
N ASP A 463 15.21 27.68 -7.75
CA ASP A 463 14.39 28.30 -8.78
C ASP A 463 15.04 28.18 -10.16
N VAL A 464 14.19 28.10 -11.19
CA VAL A 464 14.60 28.16 -12.58
C VAL A 464 15.22 29.53 -12.85
N PRO A 465 16.48 29.62 -13.32
CA PRO A 465 17.14 30.90 -13.49
C PRO A 465 16.54 31.67 -14.66
N LYS A 466 16.12 32.90 -14.39
CA LYS A 466 15.51 33.80 -15.37
C LYS A 466 16.31 35.09 -15.52
N LYS A 467 16.42 35.59 -16.74
CA LYS A 467 17.02 36.89 -17.05
C LYS A 467 16.14 38.00 -16.48
N LYS A 468 16.77 38.95 -15.79
CA LYS A 468 16.07 40.10 -15.18
C LYS A 468 15.36 41.00 -16.22
N GLU A 469 15.88 41.03 -17.44
CA GLU A 469 15.43 41.93 -18.50
C GLU A 469 14.06 41.56 -19.07
N ASN A 470 13.78 40.27 -19.24
CA ASN A 470 12.60 39.79 -19.98
C ASN A 470 11.94 38.54 -19.37
N GLY A 471 12.43 38.03 -18.24
CA GLY A 471 11.89 36.83 -17.59
C GLY A 471 12.12 35.51 -18.34
N SER A 472 12.81 35.53 -19.48
CA SER A 472 13.22 34.32 -20.21
C SER A 472 14.27 33.54 -19.43
N ILE A 473 14.48 32.27 -19.76
CA ILE A 473 15.46 31.45 -19.04
C ILE A 473 16.88 31.94 -19.33
N ASP A 474 17.66 32.03 -18.26
CA ASP A 474 19.08 32.33 -18.34
C ASP A 474 19.87 31.05 -18.63
N THR A 475 20.02 30.73 -19.92
CA THR A 475 20.72 29.53 -20.38
C THR A 475 22.19 29.47 -19.97
N GLU A 476 22.83 30.62 -19.77
CA GLU A 476 24.21 30.67 -19.25
C GLU A 476 24.24 30.29 -17.77
N GLN A 477 23.26 30.74 -16.99
CA GLN A 477 23.12 30.28 -15.60
C GLN A 477 22.72 28.81 -15.53
N VAL A 478 21.84 28.31 -16.42
CA VAL A 478 21.53 26.86 -16.51
C VAL A 478 22.79 26.05 -16.81
N LYS A 479 23.63 26.49 -17.76
CA LYS A 479 24.93 25.86 -18.03
C LYS A 479 25.81 25.84 -16.79
N ASN A 480 25.94 26.97 -16.10
CA ASN A 480 26.73 27.07 -14.87
C ASN A 480 26.20 26.16 -13.76
N ASP A 481 24.88 26.03 -13.64
CA ASP A 481 24.24 25.14 -12.67
C ASP A 481 24.44 23.68 -13.05
N LEU A 482 24.32 23.29 -14.33
CA LEU A 482 24.66 21.94 -14.80
C LEU A 482 26.11 21.62 -14.44
N MET A 483 27.04 22.55 -14.68
CA MET A 483 28.43 22.37 -14.29
C MET A 483 28.62 22.26 -12.79
N LYS A 484 27.93 23.10 -12.01
CA LYS A 484 28.10 23.18 -10.57
C LYS A 484 27.46 22.03 -9.81
N LYS A 485 26.22 21.70 -10.17
CA LYS A 485 25.32 20.77 -9.46
C LYS A 485 25.48 19.33 -9.92
N LEU A 486 25.87 19.09 -11.19
CA LEU A 486 26.14 17.74 -11.72
C LEU A 486 27.64 17.38 -11.71
N GLY A 487 28.49 18.26 -11.17
CA GLY A 487 29.92 17.99 -11.01
C GLY A 487 30.73 18.04 -12.32
N LEU A 488 30.27 18.74 -13.35
CA LEU A 488 31.04 18.99 -14.60
C LEU A 488 32.07 20.12 -14.39
N LYS A 489 32.80 20.08 -13.27
CA LYS A 489 33.72 21.15 -12.83
C LYS A 489 35.17 20.82 -13.20
N TYR A 490 35.61 21.16 -14.41
CA TYR A 490 37.03 21.41 -14.64
C TYR A 490 37.35 22.28 -15.87
N ASN A 491 38.27 23.23 -15.67
CA ASN A 491 38.73 24.23 -16.63
C ASN A 491 40.17 23.94 -17.11
N LYS A 492 40.48 22.67 -17.38
CA LYS A 492 41.77 22.24 -17.94
C LYS A 492 41.41 21.28 -19.07
N ALA A 493 41.90 21.58 -20.26
CA ALA A 493 41.65 20.78 -21.46
C ALA A 493 41.74 19.30 -21.13
N ILE A 494 40.76 18.51 -21.57
CA ILE A 494 40.92 17.06 -21.61
C ILE A 494 42.16 16.83 -22.47
N LYS A 495 43.30 16.46 -21.85
CA LYS A 495 44.49 16.10 -22.63
C LYS A 495 44.07 14.97 -23.58
N PRO A 496 44.44 15.06 -24.88
CA PRO A 496 43.87 14.28 -25.95
C PRO A 496 43.75 12.79 -25.63
N ILE A 497 42.61 12.21 -26.01
CA ILE A 497 42.62 10.87 -26.59
C ILE A 497 43.56 10.97 -27.80
N GLU A 498 44.49 10.04 -27.98
CA GLU A 498 45.43 10.07 -29.10
C GLU A 498 44.64 10.22 -30.43
N GLY A 499 44.77 11.38 -31.09
CA GLY A 499 44.00 11.74 -32.29
C GLY A 499 42.79 12.67 -32.11
N PHE A 500 42.61 13.36 -30.97
CA PHE A 500 41.49 14.30 -30.77
C PHE A 500 41.90 15.64 -30.13
N ASN A 501 41.55 16.77 -30.76
CA ASN A 501 41.76 18.12 -30.20
C ASN A 501 40.44 18.75 -29.68
N ASN A 502 40.42 19.08 -28.38
CA ASN A 502 39.50 20.02 -27.70
C ASN A 502 38.02 19.58 -27.55
N LEU A 503 37.72 18.81 -26.49
CA LEU A 503 36.45 18.87 -25.75
C LEU A 503 36.76 18.98 -24.24
N ASN A 504 35.98 19.73 -23.47
CA ASN A 504 36.05 19.86 -22.00
C ASN A 504 34.67 19.55 -21.37
N GLU A 505 34.59 19.40 -20.05
CA GLU A 505 33.33 19.10 -19.36
C GLU A 505 32.25 20.20 -19.56
N GLY A 506 32.68 21.45 -19.80
CA GLY A 506 31.80 22.54 -20.23
C GLY A 506 31.16 22.32 -21.60
N ASP A 507 31.82 21.60 -22.51
CA ASP A 507 31.24 21.21 -23.81
C ASP A 507 30.11 20.19 -23.66
N LEU A 508 30.09 19.40 -22.57
CA LEU A 508 28.97 18.49 -22.26
C LEU A 508 27.75 19.27 -21.74
N ALA A 509 27.98 20.24 -20.84
CA ALA A 509 26.93 21.15 -20.39
C ALA A 509 26.37 21.97 -21.55
N ASP A 510 27.25 22.49 -22.43
CA ASP A 510 26.86 23.18 -23.67
C ASP A 510 26.07 22.27 -24.60
N TYR A 511 26.43 20.99 -24.71
CA TYR A 511 25.69 20.03 -25.51
C TYR A 511 24.26 19.87 -24.98
N ILE A 512 24.08 19.72 -23.66
CA ILE A 512 22.73 19.65 -23.05
C ILE A 512 21.95 20.94 -23.35
N VAL A 513 22.53 22.12 -23.09
CA VAL A 513 21.84 23.41 -23.30
C VAL A 513 21.47 23.63 -24.78
N LYS A 514 22.34 23.29 -25.73
CA LYS A 514 22.06 23.43 -27.18
C LYS A 514 20.97 22.46 -27.69
N ASN A 515 20.81 21.33 -27.00
CA ASN A 515 19.84 20.27 -27.32
C ASN A 515 18.74 20.18 -26.26
N LEU A 516 18.44 21.25 -25.53
CA LEU A 516 17.23 21.33 -24.72
C LEU A 516 16.01 21.06 -25.59
N LEU A 517 15.01 20.42 -25.01
CA LEU A 517 13.74 20.11 -25.66
C LEU A 517 13.14 21.39 -26.25
N LYS A 518 12.84 21.37 -27.54
CA LYS A 518 12.32 22.55 -28.27
C LYS A 518 10.87 22.33 -28.62
N SER A 519 10.05 23.37 -28.55
CA SER A 519 8.79 23.39 -29.29
C SER A 519 9.09 23.51 -30.79
N LYS A 520 8.25 22.96 -31.66
CA LYS A 520 8.39 23.16 -33.13
C LYS A 520 8.15 24.63 -33.58
N LYS A 521 8.27 25.60 -32.66
CA LYS A 521 7.46 26.83 -32.54
C LYS A 521 5.99 26.44 -32.48
N ASP A 522 5.41 26.48 -31.27
CA ASP A 522 4.05 26.12 -30.82
C ASP A 522 2.83 26.56 -31.68
N ALA A 523 3.03 27.03 -32.91
CA ALA A 523 2.44 26.55 -34.17
C ALA A 523 2.72 27.63 -35.25
N ALA A 524 3.99 27.97 -35.50
CA ALA A 524 4.45 28.90 -36.54
C ALA A 524 3.61 30.19 -36.83
N GLU A 525 3.31 31.07 -35.88
CA GLU A 525 3.08 32.51 -36.18
C GLU A 525 3.33 33.43 -34.96
N THR A 526 3.81 34.64 -35.25
CA THR A 526 4.37 35.71 -34.40
C THR A 526 4.15 35.59 -32.89
N HIS A 527 5.19 35.26 -32.12
CA HIS A 527 5.49 35.76 -30.76
C HIS A 527 6.98 35.45 -30.46
N THR A 528 7.60 36.31 -29.66
CA THR A 528 9.02 36.23 -29.28
C THR A 528 9.39 34.83 -28.81
N ALA A 529 10.45 34.27 -29.39
CA ALA A 529 11.00 32.98 -29.03
C ALA A 529 11.28 32.90 -27.53
N SER A 530 10.45 32.21 -26.78
CA SER A 530 10.90 31.58 -25.56
C SER A 530 10.96 30.08 -25.86
N LEU A 531 12.17 29.59 -26.05
CA LEU A 531 12.45 28.26 -25.53
C LEU A 531 11.97 28.27 -24.05
N ASP A 532 11.69 27.10 -23.49
CA ASP A 532 12.14 26.79 -22.13
C ASP A 532 11.12 26.45 -21.02
N GLU A 533 9.82 26.76 -21.06
CA GLU A 533 8.93 26.35 -19.92
C GLU A 533 8.79 24.82 -19.77
N TYR A 534 9.05 24.04 -20.83
CA TYR A 534 9.01 22.57 -20.81
C TYR A 534 10.40 21.92 -20.84
N ALA A 535 11.42 22.73 -21.13
CA ALA A 535 12.80 22.27 -21.31
C ALA A 535 13.63 22.48 -20.04
N VAL A 536 13.30 23.51 -19.26
CA VAL A 536 13.91 23.76 -17.95
C VAL A 536 12.79 24.07 -16.95
N VAL A 537 12.52 23.10 -16.08
CA VAL A 537 11.35 23.13 -15.18
C VAL A 537 11.78 23.11 -13.72
N LYS A 538 10.90 23.62 -12.85
CA LYS A 538 10.92 23.31 -11.42
C LYS A 538 9.86 22.26 -11.14
N LEU A 539 10.18 21.18 -10.43
CA LEU A 539 9.22 20.15 -10.03
C LEU A 539 9.30 19.87 -8.53
N SER A 540 8.14 19.60 -7.93
CA SER A 540 8.05 19.10 -6.56
C SER A 540 8.62 17.69 -6.43
N LYS A 541 8.91 17.29 -5.20
CA LYS A 541 9.30 15.90 -4.91
C LYS A 541 8.24 14.91 -5.37
N GLU A 542 6.97 15.18 -5.10
CA GLU A 542 5.84 14.34 -5.51
C GLU A 542 5.70 14.28 -7.04
N GLU A 543 6.01 15.35 -7.76
CA GLU A 543 6.01 15.33 -9.23
C GLU A 543 7.16 14.47 -9.80
N ILE A 544 8.23 14.22 -9.05
CA ILE A 544 9.38 13.40 -9.48
C ILE A 544 9.22 11.93 -9.08
N ILE A 545 8.81 11.64 -7.84
CA ILE A 545 8.73 10.27 -7.30
C ILE A 545 7.31 9.81 -6.95
N GLY A 546 6.29 10.62 -7.21
CA GLY A 546 4.91 10.29 -6.86
C GLY A 546 4.72 10.26 -5.35
N GLN A 547 4.10 9.20 -4.85
CA GLN A 547 3.97 8.95 -3.41
C GLN A 547 5.26 8.44 -2.76
N GLY A 548 6.27 8.07 -3.55
CA GLY A 548 7.56 7.60 -3.03
C GLY A 548 8.14 6.43 -3.83
N ILE A 549 9.23 5.87 -3.29
CA ILE A 549 9.81 4.62 -3.79
C ILE A 549 9.01 3.43 -3.23
N LEU A 550 8.71 2.45 -4.07
CA LEU A 550 8.02 1.21 -3.67
C LEU A 550 8.70 0.56 -2.44
N ASP A 551 7.92 0.27 -1.39
CA ASP A 551 8.39 -0.40 -0.17
C ASP A 551 7.57 -1.66 0.08
N ALA A 552 8.12 -2.83 -0.23
CA ALA A 552 7.45 -4.11 -0.08
C ALA A 552 7.21 -4.48 1.38
N ASN A 553 8.17 -4.15 2.26
CA ASN A 553 8.08 -4.47 3.68
C ASN A 553 6.95 -3.66 4.33
N LYS A 554 6.91 -2.35 4.08
CA LYS A 554 5.84 -1.50 4.57
C LYS A 554 4.49 -1.85 3.94
N ALA A 555 4.44 -2.23 2.66
CA ALA A 555 3.20 -2.68 2.01
C ALA A 555 2.59 -3.94 2.66
N LEU A 556 3.43 -4.91 3.05
CA LEU A 556 2.97 -6.11 3.76
C LEU A 556 2.51 -5.84 5.20
N ASN A 557 2.72 -4.63 5.74
CA ASN A 557 2.18 -4.21 7.03
C ASN A 557 0.78 -3.57 6.92
N GLY A 558 0.18 -3.55 5.72
CA GLY A 558 -1.17 -3.08 5.48
C GLY A 558 -1.27 -1.59 5.15
N LEU A 559 -2.48 -1.04 5.17
CA LEU A 559 -2.73 0.37 4.83
C LEU A 559 -2.02 1.32 5.80
N ALA A 560 -1.43 2.41 5.31
CA ALA A 560 -0.72 3.38 6.14
C ALA A 560 -1.32 4.81 6.12
N ARG A 561 -2.33 5.06 5.29
CA ARG A 561 -2.95 6.39 5.17
C ARG A 561 -4.38 6.31 4.64
N LEU A 562 -5.28 7.08 5.23
CA LEU A 562 -6.59 7.42 4.66
C LEU A 562 -6.44 8.73 3.89
N ASP A 563 -6.58 8.68 2.57
CA ASP A 563 -6.32 9.82 1.68
C ASP A 563 -7.61 10.34 1.05
N ILE A 564 -8.09 11.50 1.51
CA ILE A 564 -9.33 12.11 1.02
C ILE A 564 -9.21 12.50 -0.46
N ASN A 565 -8.00 12.79 -0.96
CA ASN A 565 -7.78 13.12 -2.38
C ASN A 565 -8.07 11.93 -3.30
N ARG A 566 -8.10 10.70 -2.77
CA ARG A 566 -8.42 9.48 -3.53
C ARG A 566 -9.83 8.97 -3.25
N MET A 567 -10.64 9.68 -2.47
CA MET A 567 -12.03 9.32 -2.19
C MET A 567 -12.96 9.88 -3.26
N ASN A 568 -14.06 9.17 -3.51
CA ASN A 568 -15.11 9.59 -4.43
C ASN A 568 -16.34 10.08 -3.67
N LYS A 569 -17.32 10.66 -4.38
CA LYS A 569 -18.56 11.19 -3.78
C LYS A 569 -19.31 10.14 -2.95
N GLU A 570 -19.21 8.86 -3.31
CA GLU A 570 -19.83 7.74 -2.59
C GLU A 570 -19.15 7.40 -1.25
N ASP A 571 -17.89 7.79 -1.07
CA ASP A 571 -17.17 7.66 0.20
C ASP A 571 -17.58 8.78 1.19
N ILE A 572 -18.26 9.83 0.71
CA ILE A 572 -18.67 10.98 1.51
C ILE A 572 -20.06 10.75 2.09
N GLN A 573 -20.16 10.67 3.41
CA GLN A 573 -21.43 10.43 4.09
C GLN A 573 -21.51 11.21 5.42
N SER A 574 -22.74 11.61 5.75
CA SER A 574 -23.06 12.17 7.07
C SER A 574 -23.15 11.06 8.10
N TYR A 575 -22.56 11.29 9.27
CA TYR A 575 -22.60 10.35 10.39
C TYR A 575 -22.86 11.10 11.70
N THR A 576 -23.74 10.53 12.52
CA THR A 576 -24.08 11.08 13.83
C THR A 576 -23.13 10.54 14.89
N THR A 577 -22.30 11.42 15.45
CA THR A 577 -21.37 11.14 16.54
C THR A 577 -21.93 11.68 17.87
N ILE A 578 -21.32 11.26 18.98
CA ILE A 578 -21.56 11.88 20.29
C ILE A 578 -20.66 13.12 20.40
N LYS A 579 -21.22 14.26 20.82
CA LYS A 579 -20.45 15.48 21.07
C LYS A 579 -19.44 15.24 22.19
N GLU A 580 -18.18 15.48 21.92
CA GLU A 580 -17.13 15.49 22.94
C GLU A 580 -17.23 16.81 23.71
N HIS A 581 -17.48 16.76 25.02
CA HIS A 581 -17.32 17.92 25.90
C HIS A 581 -15.85 18.01 26.35
N SER A 582 -15.30 19.23 26.40
CA SER A 582 -13.99 19.47 27.01
C SER A 582 -14.11 19.40 28.54
N GLY A 583 -13.69 18.29 29.16
CA GLY A 583 -13.64 18.15 30.62
C GLY A 583 -13.84 16.71 31.13
N THR A 584 -13.76 16.51 32.44
CA THR A 584 -14.02 15.23 33.14
C THR A 584 -15.51 14.96 33.39
N GLU A 585 -16.41 15.81 32.88
CA GLU A 585 -17.86 15.66 33.04
C GLU A 585 -18.42 14.60 32.08
N LEU A 586 -19.29 13.72 32.60
CA LEU A 586 -19.97 12.69 31.83
C LEU A 586 -21.01 13.36 30.90
N ASN A 587 -20.92 13.08 29.59
CA ASN A 587 -21.76 13.64 28.54
C ASN A 587 -23.27 13.40 28.78
N ASN A 588 -24.10 14.42 28.51
CA ASN A 588 -25.57 14.32 28.45
C ASN A 588 -26.10 13.63 27.16
N ASN A 589 -25.33 12.72 26.54
CA ASN A 589 -25.67 12.07 25.26
C ASN A 589 -26.06 13.00 24.11
N GLN A 590 -25.54 14.23 24.09
CA GLN A 590 -25.78 15.13 22.98
C GLN A 590 -25.08 14.61 21.72
N THR A 591 -25.82 14.53 20.62
CA THR A 591 -25.31 14.09 19.33
C THR A 591 -24.97 15.29 18.44
N GLU A 592 -24.07 15.08 17.48
CA GLU A 592 -23.84 15.97 16.36
C GLU A 592 -23.79 15.15 15.07
N THR A 593 -24.28 15.71 13.96
CA THR A 593 -24.17 15.08 12.65
C THR A 593 -23.20 15.90 11.81
N LYS A 594 -22.16 15.23 11.32
CA LYS A 594 -21.10 15.83 10.48
C LYS A 594 -20.89 14.99 9.24
N THR A 595 -20.36 15.60 8.19
CA THR A 595 -19.98 14.90 6.96
C THR A 595 -18.51 14.50 7.03
N TYR A 596 -18.22 13.26 6.66
CA TYR A 596 -16.89 12.65 6.70
C TYR A 596 -16.59 11.97 5.36
N GLY A 597 -15.30 11.78 5.07
CA GLY A 597 -14.87 10.84 4.03
C GLY A 597 -14.52 9.50 4.67
N PHE A 598 -15.22 8.43 4.32
CA PHE A 598 -15.02 7.13 4.95
C PHE A 598 -14.31 6.16 4.02
N TYR A 599 -13.18 5.65 4.49
CA TYR A 599 -12.53 4.50 3.87
C TYR A 599 -13.19 3.21 4.35
N THR A 600 -13.91 2.54 3.46
CA THR A 600 -14.63 1.31 3.82
C THR A 600 -13.80 0.07 3.47
N ILE A 601 -13.64 -0.84 4.43
CA ILE A 601 -13.04 -2.16 4.27
C ILE A 601 -14.11 -3.21 4.56
N ASP A 602 -14.46 -3.97 3.53
CA ASP A 602 -15.27 -5.19 3.64
C ASP A 602 -14.34 -6.40 3.71
N THR A 603 -14.37 -7.16 4.82
CA THR A 603 -13.55 -8.36 4.95
C THR A 603 -14.13 -9.57 4.25
N LYS A 604 -15.37 -9.52 3.74
CA LYS A 604 -16.00 -10.62 2.97
C LYS A 604 -15.97 -11.97 3.69
N GLY A 605 -16.08 -11.95 5.03
CA GLY A 605 -16.01 -13.16 5.87
C GLY A 605 -14.59 -13.70 6.14
N TYR A 606 -13.54 -12.97 5.74
CA TYR A 606 -12.16 -13.36 6.05
C TYR A 606 -11.87 -13.22 7.55
N ASP A 607 -11.47 -14.31 8.20
CA ASP A 607 -11.10 -14.38 9.62
C ASP A 607 -9.62 -14.76 9.84
N GLY A 608 -8.74 -14.39 8.90
CA GLY A 608 -7.33 -14.72 9.03
C GLY A 608 -6.58 -13.88 10.07
N THR A 609 -5.40 -14.34 10.45
CA THR A 609 -4.57 -13.77 11.53
C THR A 609 -3.74 -12.56 11.12
N ASN A 610 -3.81 -12.14 9.85
CA ASN A 610 -3.01 -11.02 9.35
C ASN A 610 -3.56 -9.69 9.89
N ALA A 611 -2.68 -8.88 10.46
CA ALA A 611 -3.01 -7.57 11.00
C ALA A 611 -2.43 -6.45 10.15
N PHE A 612 -3.03 -5.26 10.20
CA PHE A 612 -2.35 -4.03 9.82
C PHE A 612 -1.52 -3.55 11.01
N THR A 613 -0.24 -3.33 10.74
CA THR A 613 0.77 -2.94 11.73
C THR A 613 1.43 -1.60 11.41
N ASN A 614 1.10 -1.00 10.25
CA ASN A 614 1.45 0.38 9.98
C ASN A 614 0.61 1.33 10.84
N ASP A 615 1.24 2.42 11.30
CA ASP A 615 0.49 3.60 11.70
C ASP A 615 -0.36 4.09 10.53
N ILE A 616 -1.60 4.51 10.80
CA ILE A 616 -2.55 4.97 9.77
C ILE A 616 -2.76 6.47 9.91
N GLU A 617 -2.23 7.22 8.95
CA GLU A 617 -2.31 8.68 8.90
C GLU A 617 -3.56 9.17 8.15
N GLU A 618 -3.82 10.47 8.23
CA GLU A 618 -4.83 11.17 7.45
C GLU A 618 -4.16 12.13 6.46
N ARG A 619 -4.63 12.15 5.21
CA ARG A 619 -4.36 13.25 4.29
C ARG A 619 -5.67 13.95 3.93
N LYS A 620 -5.70 15.25 4.23
CA LYS A 620 -6.79 16.16 3.86
C LYS A 620 -6.80 16.43 2.36
N TRP A 621 -7.96 16.89 1.89
CA TRP A 621 -8.11 17.39 0.54
C TRP A 621 -7.11 18.54 0.25
N ASP A 622 -6.49 18.51 -0.92
CA ASP A 622 -5.56 19.52 -1.42
C ASP A 622 -5.75 19.69 -2.93
N ASN A 623 -6.25 20.86 -3.35
CA ASN A 623 -6.57 21.17 -4.75
C ASN A 623 -5.39 20.92 -5.72
N LYS A 624 -4.14 20.94 -5.25
CA LYS A 624 -2.96 20.74 -6.11
C LYS A 624 -2.92 19.38 -6.82
N TYR A 625 -3.62 18.37 -6.29
CA TYR A 625 -3.66 17.03 -6.89
C TYR A 625 -4.73 16.89 -7.98
N HIS A 626 -5.57 17.91 -8.17
CA HIS A 626 -6.78 17.83 -8.97
C HIS A 626 -6.73 18.84 -10.10
N ILE A 627 -7.23 18.45 -11.28
CA ILE A 627 -7.49 19.40 -12.36
C ILE A 627 -8.91 19.93 -12.20
N ASP A 628 -9.12 21.22 -12.47
CA ASP A 628 -10.40 21.88 -12.23
C ASP A 628 -11.57 21.25 -13.01
N GLU A 629 -11.31 20.66 -14.18
CA GLU A 629 -12.34 20.02 -15.03
C GLU A 629 -12.52 18.52 -14.77
N ALA A 630 -11.79 17.90 -13.82
CA ALA A 630 -11.88 16.46 -13.55
C ALA A 630 -13.31 16.03 -13.23
N ILE A 631 -13.74 14.89 -13.76
CA ILE A 631 -15.03 14.28 -13.39
C ILE A 631 -14.85 13.34 -12.20
N ASN A 632 -15.96 13.09 -11.48
CA ASN A 632 -16.02 12.24 -10.29
C ASN A 632 -15.16 12.69 -9.10
N SER A 633 -14.55 13.86 -9.21
CA SER A 633 -13.80 14.52 -8.15
C SER A 633 -14.69 15.02 -7.00
N LEU A 634 -14.10 15.14 -5.80
CA LEU A 634 -14.75 15.77 -4.64
C LEU A 634 -14.82 17.30 -4.72
N LYS A 635 -14.33 17.92 -5.79
CA LYS A 635 -14.31 19.39 -5.95
C LYS A 635 -15.68 20.06 -5.71
N ASP A 636 -16.77 19.38 -6.04
CA ASP A 636 -18.15 19.88 -5.89
C ASP A 636 -18.69 19.77 -4.45
N ILE A 637 -17.95 19.10 -3.55
CA ILE A 637 -18.33 18.95 -2.15
C ILE A 637 -17.99 20.23 -1.39
N GLN A 638 -19.00 20.81 -0.73
CA GLN A 638 -18.85 21.97 0.14
C GLN A 638 -17.89 21.66 1.30
N ASP A 639 -17.02 22.61 1.66
CA ASP A 639 -16.08 22.47 2.77
C ASP A 639 -15.18 21.22 2.71
N LYS A 640 -14.87 20.71 1.51
CA LYS A 640 -14.03 19.51 1.29
C LYS A 640 -12.68 19.56 2.03
N GLU A 641 -12.09 20.75 2.17
CA GLU A 641 -10.84 20.98 2.91
C GLU A 641 -10.97 20.69 4.42
N LYS A 642 -12.20 20.73 4.96
CA LYS A 642 -12.52 20.45 6.38
C LYS A 642 -12.91 19.00 6.63
N LEU A 643 -13.11 18.19 5.58
CA LEU A 643 -13.50 16.79 5.73
C LEU A 643 -12.50 16.05 6.61
N GLN A 644 -13.02 15.18 7.48
CA GLN A 644 -12.23 14.27 8.29
C GLN A 644 -12.34 12.86 7.73
N ALA A 645 -11.21 12.20 7.55
CA ALA A 645 -11.13 10.82 7.11
C ALA A 645 -11.49 9.89 8.28
N GLY A 646 -12.48 9.03 8.07
CA GLY A 646 -12.86 7.95 8.98
C GLY A 646 -12.70 6.59 8.32
N LEU A 647 -12.84 5.52 9.10
CA LEU A 647 -12.75 4.14 8.62
C LEU A 647 -14.02 3.38 8.98
N ILE A 648 -14.55 2.63 8.02
CA ILE A 648 -15.65 1.68 8.26
C ILE A 648 -15.16 0.28 7.96
N LYS A 649 -15.32 -0.60 8.95
CA LYS A 649 -15.19 -2.04 8.79
C LYS A 649 -16.58 -2.66 8.62
N THR A 650 -16.76 -3.46 7.57
CA THR A 650 -17.97 -4.23 7.27
C THR A 650 -17.66 -5.67 6.85
N GLY A 651 -18.68 -6.48 6.59
CA GLY A 651 -18.59 -7.92 6.34
C GLY A 651 -18.36 -8.73 7.62
N GLU A 652 -18.78 -10.00 7.65
CA GLU A 652 -18.78 -10.83 8.86
C GLU A 652 -17.39 -11.14 9.43
N GLY A 653 -16.33 -11.01 8.63
CA GLY A 653 -14.97 -11.40 9.03
C GLY A 653 -14.26 -10.40 9.95
N THR A 654 -13.02 -10.69 10.28
CA THR A 654 -12.19 -9.91 11.22
C THR A 654 -11.15 -9.05 10.52
N LEU A 655 -11.13 -7.74 10.83
CA LEU A 655 -10.01 -6.84 10.51
C LEU A 655 -9.22 -6.58 11.79
N THR A 656 -7.92 -6.87 11.77
CA THR A 656 -7.05 -6.71 12.96
C THR A 656 -6.10 -5.52 12.78
N PHE A 657 -6.05 -4.64 13.78
CA PHE A 657 -4.98 -3.66 13.97
C PHE A 657 -4.11 -4.10 15.13
N LYS A 658 -2.79 -4.02 14.94
CA LYS A 658 -1.81 -4.51 15.91
C LYS A 658 -0.60 -3.60 16.01
N ASP A 659 -0.18 -3.30 17.24
CA ASP A 659 1.06 -2.59 17.54
C ASP A 659 1.25 -1.28 16.76
N ASN A 660 0.15 -0.56 16.51
CA ASN A 660 0.13 0.64 15.66
C ASN A 660 -0.68 1.79 16.27
N THR A 661 -0.62 2.94 15.59
CA THR A 661 -1.34 4.16 15.96
C THR A 661 -2.31 4.58 14.85
N LEU A 662 -3.55 4.87 15.20
CA LEU A 662 -4.55 5.47 14.32
C LEU A 662 -4.53 6.99 14.50
N LYS A 663 -4.04 7.72 13.50
CA LYS A 663 -3.76 9.17 13.52
C LYS A 663 -4.72 10.01 12.66
N TYR A 664 -5.91 9.48 12.37
CA TYR A 664 -6.95 10.18 11.63
C TYR A 664 -8.07 10.68 12.54
N SER A 665 -8.75 11.74 12.10
CA SER A 665 -9.68 12.49 12.95
C SER A 665 -11.14 12.01 12.88
N GLY A 666 -11.53 11.34 11.79
CA GLY A 666 -12.90 10.85 11.60
C GLY A 666 -13.16 9.56 12.38
N PRO A 667 -14.43 9.17 12.59
CA PRO A 667 -14.80 7.98 13.35
C PRO A 667 -14.21 6.67 12.78
N THR A 668 -13.90 5.73 13.66
CA THR A 668 -13.60 4.34 13.31
C THR A 668 -14.81 3.49 13.69
N ILE A 669 -15.43 2.84 12.72
CA ILE A 669 -16.73 2.21 12.90
C ILE A 669 -16.65 0.73 12.52
N ALA A 670 -17.07 -0.16 13.43
CA ALA A 670 -17.38 -1.54 13.13
C ALA A 670 -18.88 -1.67 12.85
N LYS A 671 -19.25 -1.88 11.58
CA LYS A 671 -20.64 -2.01 11.09
C LYS A 671 -21.04 -3.45 10.72
N GLY A 672 -20.12 -4.39 10.89
CA GLY A 672 -20.32 -5.82 10.64
C GLY A 672 -19.02 -6.58 10.91
N GLY A 673 -19.15 -7.83 11.34
CA GLY A 673 -18.03 -8.65 11.79
C GLY A 673 -17.24 -8.00 12.93
N THR A 674 -15.93 -8.24 12.97
CA THR A 674 -15.06 -7.80 14.08
C THR A 674 -13.96 -6.85 13.62
N LEU A 675 -13.82 -5.72 14.32
CA LEU A 675 -12.63 -4.89 14.33
C LEU A 675 -11.83 -5.22 15.60
N LYS A 676 -10.72 -5.93 15.44
CA LYS A 676 -9.88 -6.40 16.53
C LYS A 676 -8.69 -5.45 16.75
N LEU A 677 -8.48 -5.02 18.00
CA LEU A 677 -7.42 -4.10 18.40
C LEU A 677 -6.48 -4.78 19.40
N GLU A 678 -5.23 -4.99 19.01
CA GLU A 678 -4.16 -5.55 19.83
C GLU A 678 -3.06 -4.50 20.06
N ASN A 679 -3.00 -3.92 21.26
CA ASN A 679 -1.99 -2.89 21.61
C ASN A 679 -1.99 -1.69 20.63
N VAL A 680 -3.18 -1.18 20.32
CA VAL A 680 -3.38 -0.07 19.38
C VAL A 680 -3.52 1.24 20.13
N THR A 681 -2.93 2.32 19.63
CA THR A 681 -3.22 3.67 20.11
C THR A 681 -4.15 4.39 19.13
N VAL A 682 -5.38 4.68 19.55
CA VAL A 682 -6.36 5.45 18.77
C VAL A 682 -6.30 6.90 19.22
N GLN A 683 -5.57 7.73 18.47
CA GLN A 683 -5.13 9.04 18.93
C GLN A 683 -6.19 10.13 18.79
N SER A 684 -6.89 10.17 17.65
CA SER A 684 -7.79 11.30 17.33
C SER A 684 -9.18 10.87 16.86
N SER A 685 -9.43 9.56 16.76
CA SER A 685 -10.70 8.98 16.35
C SER A 685 -11.47 8.43 17.56
N ALA A 686 -12.80 8.59 17.54
CA ALA A 686 -13.68 7.85 18.44
C ALA A 686 -14.04 6.49 17.82
N LEU A 687 -14.17 5.47 18.66
CA LEU A 687 -14.47 4.11 18.27
C LEU A 687 -15.97 3.83 18.39
N TYR A 688 -16.59 3.27 17.35
CA TYR A 688 -18.01 2.93 17.32
C TYR A 688 -18.22 1.46 16.94
N ALA A 689 -18.72 0.66 17.87
CA ALA A 689 -19.35 -0.62 17.55
C ALA A 689 -20.83 -0.33 17.24
N ASP A 690 -21.17 -0.29 15.94
CA ASP A 690 -22.47 0.12 15.43
C ASP A 690 -23.05 -0.98 14.54
N GLY A 691 -23.61 -2.02 15.18
CA GLY A 691 -24.03 -3.27 14.53
C GLY A 691 -22.91 -4.27 14.27
N GLY A 692 -21.63 -3.89 14.41
CA GLY A 692 -20.48 -4.80 14.43
C GLY A 692 -19.82 -4.92 15.81
N THR A 693 -18.69 -5.61 15.87
CA THR A 693 -17.92 -5.82 17.11
C THR A 693 -16.61 -5.03 17.09
N ILE A 694 -16.31 -4.31 18.16
CA ILE A 694 -14.95 -3.87 18.49
C ILE A 694 -14.43 -4.80 19.58
N GLN A 695 -13.37 -5.54 19.28
CA GLN A 695 -12.76 -6.47 20.23
C GLN A 695 -11.39 -5.95 20.66
N ILE A 696 -11.19 -5.76 21.96
CA ILE A 696 -9.89 -5.43 22.56
C ILE A 696 -9.25 -6.72 23.05
N VAL A 697 -8.02 -7.01 22.61
CA VAL A 697 -7.28 -8.21 23.03
C VAL A 697 -5.93 -7.87 23.67
N ALA A 698 -5.45 -8.78 24.51
CA ALA A 698 -4.13 -8.68 25.11
C ALA A 698 -3.02 -8.80 24.06
N SER A 699 -1.95 -8.02 24.24
CA SER A 699 -0.71 -8.23 23.48
C SER A 699 0.01 -9.46 24.03
N GLN A 700 0.46 -10.35 23.15
CA GLN A 700 1.31 -11.48 23.51
C GLN A 700 2.81 -11.11 23.59
N ALA A 701 3.14 -9.82 23.82
CA ALA A 701 4.52 -9.35 23.77
C ALA A 701 5.40 -9.99 24.87
N THR A 702 6.16 -11.02 24.50
CA THR A 702 7.32 -11.50 25.25
C THR A 702 8.50 -10.57 24.95
N SER A 703 8.84 -9.68 25.88
CA SER A 703 10.08 -8.89 25.80
C SER A 703 11.29 -9.80 25.97
N ALA A 704 12.33 -9.60 25.15
CA ALA A 704 13.65 -10.24 25.32
C ALA A 704 14.32 -9.92 26.68
N ASN A 705 13.83 -8.90 27.39
CA ASN A 705 14.39 -8.38 28.64
C ASN A 705 13.45 -8.49 29.86
N ASN A 706 12.32 -9.21 29.78
CA ASN A 706 11.37 -9.39 30.90
C ASN A 706 10.88 -8.10 31.60
N GLU A 707 10.98 -6.91 30.98
CA GLU A 707 10.31 -5.72 31.49
C GLU A 707 8.84 -5.77 31.08
N ALA A 708 7.95 -5.79 32.09
CA ALA A 708 6.51 -5.70 31.90
C ALA A 708 6.15 -4.31 31.38
N LYS A 709 6.14 -4.15 30.05
CA LYS A 709 5.54 -2.98 29.42
C LYS A 709 4.04 -3.04 29.71
N ASN A 710 3.46 -1.95 30.19
CA ASN A 710 2.01 -1.81 30.37
C ASN A 710 1.38 -1.83 28.96
N THR A 711 1.12 -3.03 28.43
CA THR A 711 0.62 -3.24 27.06
C THR A 711 -0.90 -3.28 27.09
N GLY A 712 -1.55 -2.57 26.17
CA GLY A 712 -2.99 -2.43 26.15
C GLY A 712 -3.41 -1.41 25.11
N THR A 713 -4.67 -1.48 24.67
CA THR A 713 -5.21 -0.53 23.70
C THR A 713 -5.52 0.79 24.39
N LYS A 714 -5.19 1.91 23.76
CA LYS A 714 -5.45 3.26 24.25
C LYS A 714 -6.44 3.95 23.32
N ALA A 715 -7.67 4.19 23.77
CA ALA A 715 -8.57 5.08 23.05
C ALA A 715 -8.48 6.47 23.69
N GLN A 716 -7.82 7.43 23.05
CA GLN A 716 -7.68 8.78 23.61
C GLN A 716 -9.02 9.56 23.59
N LYS A 717 -9.95 9.07 22.77
CA LYS A 717 -11.37 9.42 22.80
C LYS A 717 -12.16 8.26 23.40
N ASN A 718 -13.48 8.31 23.30
CA ASN A 718 -14.35 7.28 23.87
C ASN A 718 -14.67 6.15 22.89
N ILE A 719 -15.15 5.04 23.46
CA ILE A 719 -15.67 3.89 22.74
C ILE A 719 -17.17 3.80 22.97
N TYR A 720 -17.93 3.62 21.90
CA TYR A 720 -19.39 3.57 21.94
C TYR A 720 -19.90 2.25 21.36
N ALA A 721 -20.63 1.47 22.17
CA ALA A 721 -21.46 0.37 21.70
C ALA A 721 -22.88 0.88 21.46
N ARG A 722 -23.42 0.69 20.26
CA ARG A 722 -24.79 1.11 19.93
C ARG A 722 -25.45 0.28 18.84
N ASN A 723 -26.78 0.35 18.76
CA ASN A 723 -27.58 -0.28 17.70
C ASN A 723 -27.28 -1.79 17.58
N GLY A 724 -27.12 -2.48 18.70
CA GLY A 724 -26.76 -3.90 18.75
C GLY A 724 -25.28 -4.21 18.52
N GLY A 725 -24.42 -3.20 18.29
CA GLY A 725 -22.97 -3.38 18.23
C GLY A 725 -22.37 -3.77 19.58
N VAL A 726 -21.24 -4.48 19.53
CA VAL A 726 -20.60 -5.11 20.69
C VAL A 726 -19.21 -4.51 20.93
N VAL A 727 -18.93 -4.11 22.16
CA VAL A 727 -17.57 -3.86 22.66
C VAL A 727 -17.18 -5.03 23.55
N ASP A 728 -16.23 -5.85 23.10
CA ASP A 728 -15.71 -7.00 23.83
C ASP A 728 -14.31 -6.70 24.37
N ILE A 729 -14.15 -6.70 25.70
CA ILE A 729 -12.85 -6.62 26.36
C ILE A 729 -12.41 -8.04 26.73
N ALA A 730 -11.59 -8.64 25.87
CA ALA A 730 -11.21 -10.05 25.98
C ALA A 730 -10.38 -10.34 27.24
N SER A 731 -10.18 -11.64 27.52
CA SER A 731 -9.35 -12.09 28.66
C SER A 731 -7.98 -11.44 28.68
N ASN A 732 -7.56 -10.98 29.86
CA ASN A 732 -6.26 -10.35 30.09
C ASN A 732 -6.00 -9.09 29.24
N ALA A 733 -7.00 -8.59 28.51
CA ALA A 733 -6.88 -7.37 27.74
C ALA A 733 -7.16 -6.17 28.65
N THR A 734 -6.42 -5.09 28.43
CA THR A 734 -6.60 -3.83 29.15
C THR A 734 -6.89 -2.72 28.15
N LEU A 735 -8.03 -2.05 28.32
CA LEU A 735 -8.31 -0.75 27.71
C LEU A 735 -7.77 0.32 28.66
N LEU A 736 -6.64 0.94 28.28
CA LEU A 736 -5.85 1.83 29.12
C LEU A 736 -6.40 3.27 29.18
N GLU A 737 -7.10 3.71 28.14
CA GLU A 737 -7.63 5.07 27.99
C GLU A 737 -8.99 5.01 27.30
N GLY A 738 -9.81 6.04 27.53
CA GLY A 738 -11.13 6.21 26.92
C GLY A 738 -12.26 5.64 27.76
N ASN A 739 -13.35 6.40 27.91
CA ASN A 739 -14.56 5.88 28.55
C ASN A 739 -15.33 4.97 27.58
N VAL A 740 -16.04 3.99 28.12
CA VAL A 740 -16.88 3.07 27.35
C VAL A 740 -18.35 3.40 27.60
N TYR A 741 -19.15 3.46 26.52
CA TYR A 741 -20.58 3.77 26.58
C TYR A 741 -21.41 2.66 25.94
N ALA A 742 -22.46 2.23 26.63
CA ALA A 742 -23.49 1.34 26.10
C ALA A 742 -24.79 2.13 25.86
N LEU A 743 -25.16 2.31 24.59
CA LEU A 743 -26.25 3.18 24.15
C LEU A 743 -27.19 2.41 23.22
N ASN A 744 -28.50 2.72 23.22
CA ASN A 744 -29.48 2.22 22.25
C ASN A 744 -29.33 0.73 21.90
N GLY A 745 -29.39 -0.14 22.93
CA GLY A 745 -29.25 -1.59 22.77
C GLY A 745 -27.84 -2.08 22.42
N GLY A 746 -26.83 -1.20 22.42
CA GLY A 746 -25.43 -1.58 22.32
C GLY A 746 -24.96 -2.42 23.51
N ILE A 747 -23.98 -3.28 23.25
CA ILE A 747 -23.54 -4.32 24.17
C ILE A 747 -22.10 -4.07 24.58
N VAL A 748 -21.81 -4.12 25.88
CA VAL A 748 -20.45 -4.15 26.42
C VAL A 748 -20.27 -5.45 27.18
N GLY A 749 -19.19 -6.16 26.95
CA GLY A 749 -18.92 -7.43 27.63
C GLY A 749 -17.46 -7.83 27.63
N GLY A 750 -17.21 -9.06 28.05
CA GLY A 750 -15.89 -9.64 28.20
C GLY A 750 -15.43 -9.68 29.66
N LYS A 751 -14.16 -10.04 29.86
CA LYS A 751 -13.56 -10.30 31.18
C LYS A 751 -12.17 -9.70 31.36
N GLY A 752 -11.84 -8.70 30.54
CA GLY A 752 -10.65 -7.89 30.72
C GLY A 752 -10.90 -6.69 31.63
N THR A 753 -10.05 -5.67 31.46
CA THR A 753 -10.01 -4.48 32.32
C THR A 753 -10.27 -3.21 31.52
N ILE A 754 -11.18 -2.37 32.00
CA ILE A 754 -11.39 -0.99 31.57
C ILE A 754 -10.78 -0.10 32.66
N THR A 755 -9.76 0.70 32.34
CA THR A 755 -9.13 1.57 33.36
C THR A 755 -9.94 2.82 33.69
N GLN A 756 -10.76 3.28 32.74
CA GLN A 756 -11.62 4.47 32.87
C GLN A 756 -13.04 4.09 33.29
N ASN A 757 -14.04 4.92 32.93
CA ASN A 757 -15.43 4.70 33.30
C ASN A 757 -16.18 3.83 32.26
N LEU A 758 -17.20 3.12 32.74
CA LEU A 758 -18.21 2.46 31.91
C LEU A 758 -19.58 3.06 32.24
N GLN A 759 -20.25 3.62 31.22
CA GLN A 759 -21.57 4.21 31.34
C GLN A 759 -22.59 3.43 30.51
N ASN A 760 -23.66 2.98 31.15
CA ASN A 760 -24.75 2.24 30.53
C ASN A 760 -26.06 3.05 30.59
N ASP A 761 -26.35 3.77 29.52
CA ASP A 761 -27.52 4.66 29.50
C ASP A 761 -28.78 3.95 29.02
N SER A 762 -28.63 3.11 28.00
CA SER A 762 -29.72 2.39 27.33
C SER A 762 -29.23 1.12 26.62
N GLY A 763 -28.09 0.58 27.05
CA GLY A 763 -27.48 -0.62 26.49
C GLY A 763 -27.56 -1.82 27.43
N VAL A 764 -26.74 -2.83 27.12
CA VAL A 764 -26.63 -4.07 27.89
C VAL A 764 -25.17 -4.32 28.26
N VAL A 765 -24.90 -4.53 29.54
CA VAL A 765 -23.58 -4.87 30.04
C VAL A 765 -23.58 -6.33 30.49
N TYR A 766 -22.76 -7.16 29.84
CA TYR A 766 -22.51 -8.54 30.23
C TYR A 766 -21.26 -8.60 31.10
N ALA A 767 -21.46 -8.78 32.40
CA ALA A 767 -20.37 -8.73 33.37
C ALA A 767 -19.53 -10.01 33.32
N GLY A 768 -18.32 -9.98 32.76
CA GLY A 768 -17.42 -11.14 32.75
C GLY A 768 -17.61 -12.11 31.58
N PHE A 769 -18.44 -11.76 30.59
CA PHE A 769 -18.72 -12.59 29.41
C PHE A 769 -19.33 -11.74 28.28
N THR A 770 -19.57 -12.34 27.12
CA THR A 770 -20.32 -11.74 26.01
C THR A 770 -21.64 -12.48 25.82
N PRO A 771 -22.56 -12.04 24.94
CA PRO A 771 -23.78 -12.79 24.65
C PRO A 771 -23.54 -14.26 24.24
N ASP A 772 -22.34 -14.58 23.73
CA ASP A 772 -21.89 -15.95 23.58
C ASP A 772 -21.47 -16.56 24.94
N THR A 773 -22.42 -17.30 25.52
CA THR A 773 -22.25 -17.99 26.81
C THR A 773 -21.38 -19.25 26.73
N THR A 774 -20.82 -19.61 25.56
CA THR A 774 -20.00 -20.83 25.42
C THR A 774 -18.78 -20.81 26.34
N SER A 775 -18.15 -19.65 26.49
CA SER A 775 -17.00 -19.43 27.39
C SER A 775 -17.31 -19.67 28.88
N LEU A 776 -18.59 -19.69 29.27
CA LEU A 776 -19.02 -19.90 30.65
C LEU A 776 -19.24 -21.37 31.00
N LYS A 777 -19.49 -22.25 30.00
CA LYS A 777 -19.84 -23.65 30.24
C LYS A 777 -18.72 -24.43 30.94
N ASP A 778 -17.48 -24.15 30.57
CA ASP A 778 -16.29 -24.88 31.02
C ASP A 778 -15.49 -24.11 32.08
N SER A 779 -15.98 -22.94 32.52
CA SER A 779 -15.21 -22.08 33.42
C SER A 779 -15.18 -22.62 34.84
N LYS A 780 -13.96 -22.80 35.36
CA LYS A 780 -13.69 -23.16 36.77
C LYS A 780 -13.33 -21.94 37.62
N GLU A 781 -13.18 -20.78 37.01
CA GLU A 781 -12.78 -19.54 37.67
C GLU A 781 -13.87 -18.48 37.56
N GLN A 782 -13.89 -17.58 38.54
CA GLN A 782 -14.76 -16.41 38.54
C GLN A 782 -14.46 -15.55 37.33
N GLN A 783 -15.44 -15.34 36.46
CA GLN A 783 -15.28 -14.47 35.29
C GLN A 783 -15.68 -13.05 35.68
N THR A 784 -14.73 -12.12 35.67
CA THR A 784 -14.94 -10.75 36.16
C THR A 784 -14.61 -9.74 35.08
N LEU A 785 -15.53 -8.82 34.78
CA LEU A 785 -15.20 -7.58 34.08
C LEU A 785 -14.72 -6.55 35.10
N GLU A 786 -13.48 -6.07 34.97
CA GLU A 786 -12.92 -5.08 35.89
C GLU A 786 -12.99 -3.67 35.31
N ILE A 787 -13.46 -2.73 36.11
CA ILE A 787 -13.60 -1.30 35.79
C ILE A 787 -12.86 -0.52 36.87
N GLN A 788 -11.67 0.00 36.57
CA GLN A 788 -10.90 0.74 37.57
C GLN A 788 -11.47 2.14 37.82
N GLY A 789 -12.32 2.65 36.93
CA GLY A 789 -13.13 3.84 37.15
C GLY A 789 -14.50 3.57 37.76
N LYS A 790 -15.46 4.44 37.43
CA LYS A 790 -16.85 4.37 37.86
C LYS A 790 -17.70 3.56 36.87
N TYR A 791 -18.57 2.68 37.39
CA TYR A 791 -19.70 2.14 36.64
C TYR A 791 -20.95 2.98 36.90
N THR A 792 -21.58 3.49 35.84
CA THR A 792 -22.85 4.22 35.94
C THR A 792 -23.92 3.52 35.11
N GLN A 793 -25.12 3.39 35.67
CA GLN A 793 -26.29 2.87 34.95
C GLN A 793 -27.52 3.76 35.17
N ASP A 794 -28.14 4.16 34.07
CA ASP A 794 -29.41 4.91 34.07
C ASP A 794 -30.62 3.97 33.96
N ASN A 795 -31.83 4.55 34.01
CA ASN A 795 -33.09 3.81 34.14
C ASN A 795 -33.42 2.86 32.97
N GLN A 796 -32.76 3.01 31.82
CA GLN A 796 -32.98 2.17 30.63
C GLN A 796 -31.87 1.14 30.43
N GLY A 797 -30.80 1.19 31.22
CA GLY A 797 -29.69 0.25 31.13
C GLY A 797 -30.05 -1.13 31.68
N LYS A 798 -29.38 -2.15 31.15
CA LYS A 798 -29.44 -3.54 31.63
C LYS A 798 -28.05 -4.05 32.01
N LEU A 799 -27.93 -4.66 33.19
CA LEU A 799 -26.75 -5.41 33.63
C LEU A 799 -27.10 -6.89 33.70
N VAL A 800 -26.30 -7.74 33.05
CA VAL A 800 -26.51 -9.19 32.95
C VAL A 800 -25.42 -9.94 33.71
N ILE A 801 -25.84 -10.83 34.61
CA ILE A 801 -24.97 -11.73 35.37
C ILE A 801 -25.27 -13.18 34.97
N GLY A 802 -24.25 -13.90 34.49
CA GLY A 802 -24.35 -15.33 34.25
C GLY A 802 -24.13 -16.11 35.53
N PHE A 803 -24.86 -17.20 35.75
CA PHE A 803 -24.59 -18.13 36.85
C PHE A 803 -24.83 -19.59 36.47
N ILE A 804 -24.04 -20.47 37.08
CA ILE A 804 -24.12 -21.92 36.97
C ILE A 804 -23.92 -22.57 38.35
N LYS A 805 -24.45 -23.77 38.52
CA LYS A 805 -24.13 -24.62 39.67
C LYS A 805 -22.83 -25.37 39.37
N GLY A 806 -21.78 -25.11 40.14
CA GLY A 806 -20.50 -25.81 40.02
C GLY A 806 -20.58 -27.26 40.49
N LYS A 807 -19.61 -28.09 40.05
CA LYS A 807 -19.53 -29.53 40.36
C LYS A 807 -19.57 -29.86 41.84
N ASP A 808 -18.99 -29.00 42.68
CA ASP A 808 -18.89 -29.21 44.13
C ASP A 808 -20.11 -28.70 44.90
N GLY A 809 -21.19 -28.32 44.20
CA GLY A 809 -22.38 -27.68 44.77
C GLY A 809 -22.22 -26.18 45.06
N ASN A 810 -21.03 -25.61 44.82
CA ASN A 810 -20.76 -24.18 44.93
C ASN A 810 -21.33 -23.39 43.75
N THR A 811 -21.64 -22.12 43.97
CA THR A 811 -22.12 -21.22 42.91
C THR A 811 -20.94 -20.66 42.12
N MET A 812 -20.96 -20.84 40.80
CA MET A 812 -20.08 -20.14 39.87
C MET A 812 -20.91 -19.08 39.18
N HIS A 813 -20.50 -17.83 39.26
CA HIS A 813 -21.19 -16.74 38.59
C HIS A 813 -20.18 -15.85 37.88
N THR A 814 -20.67 -14.97 37.03
CA THR A 814 -19.89 -13.88 36.50
C THR A 814 -20.05 -12.66 37.41
N ASP A 815 -19.11 -11.73 37.41
CA ASP A 815 -19.20 -10.52 38.25
C ASP A 815 -18.64 -9.31 37.52
N MET A 816 -18.97 -8.13 38.04
CA MET A 816 -18.42 -6.86 37.61
C MET A 816 -17.85 -6.16 38.82
N LYS A 817 -16.58 -5.77 38.73
CA LYS A 817 -15.87 -5.06 39.79
C LYS A 817 -15.52 -3.65 39.33
N ALA A 818 -16.19 -2.65 39.88
CA ALA A 818 -15.88 -1.23 39.70
C ALA A 818 -15.29 -0.60 40.97
N THR A 819 -14.51 0.48 40.82
CA THR A 819 -14.06 1.28 41.98
C THR A 819 -15.24 1.92 42.70
N ASN A 820 -16.19 2.48 41.93
CA ASN A 820 -17.44 3.07 42.41
C ASN A 820 -18.62 2.62 41.52
N TYR A 821 -19.80 2.48 42.10
CA TYR A 821 -21.05 2.17 41.38
C TYR A 821 -22.09 3.25 41.61
N ASP A 822 -22.72 3.71 40.53
CA ASP A 822 -23.87 4.62 40.54
C ASP A 822 -24.96 4.08 39.63
N ILE A 823 -25.78 3.20 40.19
CA ILE A 823 -26.89 2.56 39.50
C ILE A 823 -28.16 3.27 39.96
N LYS A 824 -28.69 4.12 39.08
CA LYS A 824 -29.88 4.94 39.35
C LYS A 824 -31.19 4.19 39.12
N GLY A 825 -31.16 3.16 38.27
CA GLY A 825 -32.33 2.40 37.85
C GLY A 825 -32.00 1.27 36.88
N GLY A 826 -33.00 0.87 36.10
CA GLY A 826 -32.85 -0.13 35.03
C GLY A 826 -33.00 -1.55 35.54
N THR A 827 -32.49 -2.50 34.76
CA THR A 827 -32.70 -3.94 34.99
C THR A 827 -31.40 -4.64 35.39
N LEU A 828 -31.46 -5.43 36.45
CA LEU A 828 -30.49 -6.50 36.71
C LEU A 828 -31.08 -7.81 36.21
N GLU A 829 -30.46 -8.44 35.21
CA GLU A 829 -30.88 -9.74 34.68
C GLU A 829 -29.91 -10.83 35.16
N LEU A 830 -30.47 -11.84 35.83
CA LEU A 830 -29.73 -13.03 36.25
C LEU A 830 -30.02 -14.17 35.26
N LEU A 831 -28.99 -14.56 34.52
CA LEU A 831 -29.07 -15.54 33.44
C LEU A 831 -28.51 -16.90 33.89
N PRO A 832 -29.34 -17.95 34.06
CA PRO A 832 -28.83 -19.29 34.25
C PRO A 832 -28.14 -19.75 32.96
N VAL A 833 -26.94 -20.30 33.09
CA VAL A 833 -26.16 -20.85 31.96
C VAL A 833 -26.05 -22.37 32.12
N TYR A 834 -25.78 -23.06 31.01
CA TYR A 834 -25.51 -24.50 31.04
C TYR A 834 -24.11 -24.75 31.60
N ASP A 835 -23.95 -25.80 32.39
CA ASP A 835 -22.63 -26.34 32.74
C ASP A 835 -22.04 -27.17 31.57
N GLU A 836 -20.80 -27.64 31.74
CA GLU A 836 -20.09 -28.52 30.80
C GLU A 836 -20.83 -29.83 30.47
N ASN A 837 -21.75 -30.30 31.33
CA ASN A 837 -22.56 -31.49 31.12
C ASN A 837 -23.92 -31.17 30.48
N GLY A 838 -24.15 -29.92 30.09
CA GLY A 838 -25.41 -29.45 29.53
C GLY A 838 -26.55 -29.37 30.56
N GLN A 839 -26.24 -29.39 31.86
CA GLN A 839 -27.22 -29.21 32.93
C GLN A 839 -27.32 -27.73 33.34
N ARG A 840 -28.49 -27.34 33.85
CA ARG A 840 -28.75 -26.04 34.47
C ARG A 840 -29.05 -26.23 35.95
N ILE A 841 -29.25 -25.12 36.66
CA ILE A 841 -29.88 -25.12 37.97
C ILE A 841 -31.14 -26.01 37.97
N GLN A 842 -31.28 -26.84 39.00
CA GLN A 842 -32.36 -27.81 39.17
C GLN A 842 -33.32 -27.37 40.29
N SER A 843 -34.51 -27.96 40.33
CA SER A 843 -35.45 -27.70 41.43
C SER A 843 -34.84 -28.09 42.78
N GLY A 844 -34.97 -27.21 43.77
CA GLY A 844 -34.39 -27.35 45.11
C GLY A 844 -33.02 -26.68 45.28
N ASP A 845 -32.38 -26.25 44.20
CA ASP A 845 -31.08 -25.60 44.28
C ASP A 845 -31.17 -24.22 44.94
N LYS A 846 -30.15 -23.93 45.76
CA LYS A 846 -29.91 -22.61 46.37
C LYS A 846 -28.48 -22.17 46.09
N LEU A 847 -28.31 -21.05 45.39
CA LEU A 847 -27.02 -20.55 44.92
C LEU A 847 -26.76 -19.14 45.46
N LYS A 848 -25.56 -18.86 45.96
CA LYS A 848 -25.17 -17.56 46.54
C LYS A 848 -24.23 -16.83 45.57
N LEU A 849 -24.63 -15.65 45.09
CA LEU A 849 -23.90 -14.92 44.03
C LEU A 849 -22.86 -13.90 44.51
N ASN A 850 -22.81 -13.49 45.78
CA ASN A 850 -21.77 -12.59 46.32
C ASN A 850 -21.35 -11.37 45.44
N LEU A 851 -22.29 -10.76 44.71
CA LEU A 851 -22.09 -9.71 43.70
C LEU A 851 -21.46 -8.46 44.31
N ALA A 852 -20.35 -7.99 43.72
CA ALA A 852 -19.56 -6.89 44.27
C ALA A 852 -20.36 -5.59 44.41
N PHE A 853 -21.18 -5.25 43.41
CA PHE A 853 -21.97 -4.01 43.39
C PHE A 853 -23.14 -3.97 44.38
N LEU A 854 -23.53 -5.11 44.97
CA LEU A 854 -24.58 -5.18 46.01
C LEU A 854 -24.01 -5.18 47.44
N LYS A 855 -22.68 -5.18 47.61
CA LYS A 855 -22.05 -5.12 48.94
C LYS A 855 -22.07 -3.68 49.45
N ASN A 856 -22.87 -3.39 50.47
CA ASN A 856 -22.81 -2.11 51.18
C ASN A 856 -21.56 -2.07 52.07
N ASN A 857 -20.59 -1.21 51.73
CA ASN A 857 -19.43 -0.97 52.58
C ASN A 857 -19.80 0.08 53.65
N ALA A 858 -20.39 -0.38 54.76
CA ALA A 858 -20.81 0.49 55.87
C ALA A 858 -19.67 1.31 56.52
N ASN A 859 -18.40 0.97 56.24
CA ASN A 859 -17.22 1.56 56.86
C ASN A 859 -16.47 2.58 55.99
N ASN A 860 -16.99 2.95 54.82
CA ASN A 860 -16.34 3.94 53.95
C ASN A 860 -17.36 4.96 53.41
N ALA A 861 -17.51 6.08 54.12
CA ALA A 861 -18.49 7.13 53.80
C ALA A 861 -18.32 7.76 52.40
N ASN A 862 -17.15 7.59 51.77
CA ASN A 862 -16.87 8.06 50.41
C ASN A 862 -17.10 6.99 49.33
N ASN A 863 -17.57 5.79 49.69
CA ASN A 863 -17.71 4.65 48.79
C ASN A 863 -19.02 3.86 49.03
N ALA A 864 -20.13 4.58 49.17
CA ALA A 864 -21.46 4.00 49.30
C ALA A 864 -21.93 3.48 47.92
N ASN A 865 -21.93 2.16 47.74
CA ASN A 865 -22.48 1.53 46.54
C ASN A 865 -23.98 1.84 46.42
N ASN A 866 -24.37 2.66 45.45
CA ASN A 866 -25.77 2.96 45.19
C ASN A 866 -26.29 2.01 44.10
N ALA A 867 -26.84 0.86 44.51
CA ALA A 867 -27.34 -0.20 43.62
C ALA A 867 -28.87 -0.22 43.54
N ASN A 868 -29.47 0.81 42.96
CA ASN A 868 -30.92 0.99 42.87
C ASN A 868 -31.47 0.50 41.53
N PHE A 869 -31.48 -0.81 41.30
CA PHE A 869 -32.19 -1.37 40.14
C PHE A 869 -33.71 -1.14 40.26
N SER A 870 -34.34 -0.71 39.17
CA SER A 870 -35.79 -0.58 39.09
C SER A 870 -36.46 -1.95 39.02
N ASN A 871 -35.83 -2.87 38.28
CA ASN A 871 -36.28 -4.25 38.11
C ASN A 871 -35.12 -5.23 38.37
N ILE A 872 -35.43 -6.37 38.98
CA ILE A 872 -34.54 -7.52 39.03
C ILE A 872 -35.27 -8.68 38.38
N GLU A 873 -34.70 -9.16 37.29
CA GLU A 873 -35.24 -10.24 36.48
C GLU A 873 -34.33 -11.47 36.63
N VAL A 874 -34.95 -12.64 36.72
CA VAL A 874 -34.25 -13.90 36.58
C VAL A 874 -34.81 -14.56 35.33
N ALA A 875 -33.95 -14.89 34.37
CA ALA A 875 -34.38 -15.51 33.14
C ALA A 875 -35.01 -16.88 33.47
N ASP A 876 -36.34 -16.91 33.37
CA ASP A 876 -37.15 -18.03 33.83
C ASP A 876 -37.05 -19.18 32.84
N THR A 877 -37.16 -20.42 33.34
CA THR A 877 -37.13 -21.59 32.46
C THR A 877 -38.55 -22.06 32.17
N ARG A 878 -38.71 -22.98 31.21
CA ARG A 878 -40.02 -23.58 30.93
C ARG A 878 -40.60 -24.32 32.14
N THR A 879 -39.75 -24.86 33.01
CA THR A 879 -40.16 -25.80 34.07
C THR A 879 -39.91 -25.34 35.50
N LEU A 880 -38.92 -24.47 35.70
CA LEU A 880 -38.56 -23.93 37.02
C LEU A 880 -38.99 -22.47 37.12
N ARG A 881 -39.52 -22.10 38.28
CA ARG A 881 -39.59 -20.73 38.78
C ARG A 881 -38.29 -20.44 39.52
N ILE A 882 -37.55 -19.44 39.05
CA ILE A 882 -36.31 -19.01 39.71
C ILE A 882 -36.54 -17.66 40.39
N THR A 883 -36.15 -17.54 41.66
CA THR A 883 -36.26 -16.31 42.45
C THR A 883 -34.89 -15.87 42.95
N PHE A 884 -34.73 -14.56 43.14
CA PHE A 884 -33.53 -13.97 43.72
C PHE A 884 -33.90 -13.03 44.86
N ASP A 885 -33.29 -13.26 46.03
CA ASP A 885 -33.38 -12.35 47.16
C ASP A 885 -32.17 -11.40 47.13
N LYS A 886 -32.43 -10.10 46.92
CA LYS A 886 -31.38 -9.06 46.85
C LYS A 886 -30.58 -8.92 48.15
N ASN A 887 -31.23 -9.08 49.31
CA ASN A 887 -30.60 -8.85 50.61
C ASN A 887 -29.66 -10.00 50.97
N THR A 888 -30.12 -11.24 50.73
CA THR A 888 -29.31 -12.43 50.96
C THR A 888 -28.47 -12.82 49.75
N GLN A 889 -28.69 -12.23 48.58
CA GLN A 889 -28.07 -12.59 47.31
C GLN A 889 -28.16 -14.10 46.98
N ILE A 890 -29.27 -14.73 47.37
CA ILE A 890 -29.53 -16.15 47.14
C ILE A 890 -30.50 -16.29 45.97
N ILE A 891 -30.12 -17.09 44.97
CA ILE A 891 -31.01 -17.65 43.97
C ILE A 891 -31.62 -18.94 44.51
N SER A 892 -32.93 -19.11 44.33
CA SER A 892 -33.65 -20.37 44.60
C SER A 892 -34.42 -20.82 43.36
N ALA A 893 -34.43 -22.12 43.06
CA ALA A 893 -35.19 -22.69 41.95
C ALA A 893 -36.21 -23.72 42.43
N GLU A 894 -37.45 -23.62 41.97
CA GLU A 894 -38.56 -24.52 42.32
C GLU A 894 -39.35 -24.92 41.07
N LEU A 895 -39.95 -26.11 41.03
CA LEU A 895 -40.85 -26.50 39.94
C LEU A 895 -42.07 -25.57 39.85
N LYS A 896 -42.45 -25.17 38.64
CA LYS A 896 -43.72 -24.46 38.41
C LYS A 896 -44.91 -25.34 38.81
N ALA A 897 -45.89 -24.75 39.50
CA ALA A 897 -47.06 -25.47 40.03
C ALA A 897 -47.86 -26.21 38.94
N ASP A 898 -47.82 -25.71 37.72
CA ASP A 898 -48.45 -26.20 36.51
C ASP A 898 -47.72 -27.43 35.91
N VAL A 899 -46.41 -27.57 36.15
CA VAL A 899 -45.63 -28.79 35.81
C VAL A 899 -45.91 -29.91 36.80
N LEU A 900 -46.12 -29.57 38.08
CA LEU A 900 -46.49 -30.51 39.14
C LEU A 900 -47.88 -31.13 38.92
N LYS A 901 -48.82 -30.41 38.27
CA LYS A 901 -50.15 -30.94 37.93
C LYS A 901 -50.10 -32.05 36.87
N THR A 902 -49.19 -31.97 35.90
CA THR A 902 -49.02 -33.01 34.87
C THR A 902 -48.35 -34.30 35.39
N GLN A 903 -47.47 -34.22 36.39
CA GLN A 903 -46.87 -35.43 36.98
C GLN A 903 -47.86 -36.22 37.84
N ASN A 904 -48.73 -35.54 38.60
CA ASN A 904 -49.74 -36.19 39.44
C ASN A 904 -50.86 -36.87 38.64
N MET A 905 -51.11 -36.51 37.38
CA MET A 905 -52.02 -37.26 36.50
C MET A 905 -51.39 -38.52 35.89
N SER A 906 -50.05 -38.66 35.89
CA SER A 906 -49.37 -39.86 35.37
C SER A 906 -49.19 -40.97 36.41
N GLN A 907 -49.42 -40.68 37.70
CA GLN A 907 -49.39 -41.69 38.78
C GLN A 907 -50.78 -42.28 39.11
N SER A 908 -51.82 -41.85 38.38
CA SER A 908 -53.19 -42.37 38.51
C SER A 908 -53.68 -43.11 37.25
N MET A 909 -52.78 -43.72 36.47
CA MET A 909 -53.14 -44.72 35.44
C MET A 909 -52.46 -46.05 35.75
#